data_AF-A0A971AWD3-F1
#
_entry.id   AF-A0A971AWD3-F1
#
_cell.length_a   1.000
_cell.length_b   1.000
_cell.length_c   1.000
_cell.angle_alpha   90.00
_cell.angle_beta   90.00
_cell.angle_gamma   90.00
#
_symmetry.space_group_name_H-M   'P 1'
#
loop_
_entity.id
_entity.type
_entity.pdbx_description
1 polymer ?
#
loop_
_entity_poly.entity_id
_entity_poly.type
_entity_poly.pdbx_seq_one_letter_code
_entity_poly.pdbx_strand_id
1 'polypeptide(L)'
;MKLVFCCDPANNLYRLLAELGQTYPRYDELAEAIAAAPPGAGVLALAPSYPRPGPALTEAHLAALRAKGLRAYVEYPAACPGLALGEPRPTEWERVVIASDWFAPALAPLRIVALHGCWLLPADAGAAPAHMVAAKVAGYHSAVYGLPETTFPILLQPADDLLLAASSLSGFITGRYGPAPAWAALWQRLLGWLCPGAQVPALRWEPTVGVQAGPADPLPAAAEADALRRSVRWFREQMIYRISPKTGAMEGYQANIDHLGRQLLRIWPRADCIAETAMVLAHDWANTGNPDSRLLASQLLDYIWRDPDFNHGDPADPAYGLVNWSERNPVYYGDDNARVILPTLAASRLLGDPRWDREVLGCLLANLRTAGKLGFRRNNLRERDFTADPESWRRYHEEETITLAPHYQCYLWACYLWGHALTGYRPFLEAARSAIRITMEAYPGGWRWTNGFTQEMARMLLPLSFLLRLEPTAEHRGWLDRVAADLLAQMAPSGAIHEKLGDLAMGRYPPPQSNEAYGTNEAALVQANGDPVCDLLYTTNFAFLGLHEAALVAPEAGYRAAEDRLAEFLCRIQVRSTKHPYLDGAWMRAFDDQLWEYWGSSADLGWGAWCVESGWTNTWIASVLSLRARGETLWDTATAPRLRPLIGELAAQMGLPPE
;
A
#
# COMPACT_ATOMS: atom_id res chain seq x y z
N MET A 1 12.46 1.18 -39.47
CA MET A 1 11.20 0.43 -39.66
C MET A 1 10.33 1.18 -40.69
N LYS A 2 9.34 0.55 -41.33
CA LYS A 2 8.37 1.22 -42.21
C LYS A 2 6.99 1.11 -41.59
N LEU A 3 6.60 2.12 -40.81
CA LEU A 3 5.34 2.13 -40.08
C LEU A 3 4.47 3.32 -40.51
N VAL A 4 3.15 3.13 -40.48
CA VAL A 4 2.14 4.18 -40.62
C VAL A 4 1.14 4.07 -39.47
N PHE A 5 0.80 5.20 -38.87
CA PHE A 5 -0.07 5.27 -37.71
C PHE A 5 -1.41 5.91 -38.04
N CYS A 6 -2.50 5.31 -37.54
CA CYS A 6 -3.80 5.93 -37.34
C CYS A 6 -4.02 6.00 -35.82
N CYS A 7 -3.79 7.16 -35.21
CA CYS A 7 -3.81 7.31 -33.75
C CYS A 7 -3.85 8.78 -33.34
N ASP A 8 -4.27 9.07 -32.11
CA ASP A 8 -4.13 10.41 -31.51
C ASP A 8 -2.64 10.81 -31.40
N PRO A 9 -2.26 12.08 -31.66
CA PRO A 9 -0.86 12.52 -31.57
C PRO A 9 -0.25 12.40 -30.17
N ALA A 10 -1.07 12.30 -29.12
CA ALA A 10 -0.63 12.08 -27.74
C ALA A 10 -0.55 10.58 -27.36
N ASN A 11 -0.84 9.66 -28.28
CA ASN A 11 -0.71 8.22 -28.02
C ASN A 11 0.71 7.86 -27.53
N ASN A 12 0.80 6.98 -26.53
CA ASN A 12 2.06 6.76 -25.83
C ASN A 12 3.10 6.09 -26.70
N LEU A 13 2.73 5.07 -27.49
CA LEU A 13 3.65 4.40 -28.39
C LEU A 13 4.17 5.34 -29.48
N TYR A 14 3.26 6.12 -30.10
CA TYR A 14 3.64 7.06 -31.16
C TYR A 14 4.63 8.11 -30.64
N ARG A 15 4.32 8.70 -29.48
CA ARG A 15 5.20 9.67 -28.81
C ARG A 15 6.53 9.07 -28.40
N LEU A 16 6.53 7.88 -27.80
CA LEU A 16 7.75 7.20 -27.38
C LEU A 16 8.69 6.96 -28.56
N LEU A 17 8.18 6.49 -29.70
CA LEU A 17 9.00 6.28 -30.88
C LEU A 17 9.56 7.61 -31.41
N ALA A 18 8.77 8.69 -31.42
CA ALA A 18 9.25 10.02 -31.80
C ALA A 18 10.36 10.54 -30.87
N GLU A 19 10.22 10.34 -29.56
CA GLU A 19 11.22 10.69 -28.54
C GLU A 19 12.52 9.87 -28.70
N LEU A 20 12.43 8.65 -29.22
CA LEU A 20 13.57 7.82 -29.62
C LEU A 20 14.13 8.17 -31.02
N GLY A 21 13.73 9.31 -31.60
CA GLY A 21 14.20 9.79 -32.90
C GLY A 21 13.61 9.06 -34.11
N GLN A 22 12.53 8.30 -33.92
CA GLN A 22 11.84 7.57 -34.98
C GLN A 22 10.53 8.26 -35.34
N THR A 23 10.48 8.95 -36.48
CA THR A 23 9.28 9.65 -36.95
C THR A 23 8.56 8.83 -38.01
N TYR A 24 7.24 8.70 -37.87
CA TYR A 24 6.38 7.95 -38.79
C TYR A 24 5.17 8.79 -39.23
N PRO A 25 4.67 8.60 -40.46
CA PRO A 25 3.42 9.23 -40.90
C PRO A 25 2.26 8.87 -39.96
N ARG A 26 1.47 9.88 -39.59
CA ARG A 26 0.29 9.77 -38.72
C ARG A 26 -0.92 10.34 -39.43
N TYR A 27 -2.04 9.63 -39.35
CA TYR A 27 -3.33 10.00 -39.91
C TYR A 27 -4.40 9.91 -38.82
N ASP A 28 -5.52 10.61 -39.03
CA ASP A 28 -6.70 10.52 -38.16
C ASP A 28 -7.64 9.38 -38.60
N GLU A 29 -7.64 9.06 -39.90
CA GLU A 29 -8.52 8.06 -40.50
C GLU A 29 -7.76 6.81 -40.97
N LEU A 30 -8.31 5.63 -40.68
CA LEU A 30 -7.67 4.35 -41.04
C LEU A 30 -7.56 4.15 -42.55
N ALA A 31 -8.58 4.56 -43.31
CA ALA A 31 -8.55 4.46 -44.77
C ALA A 31 -7.39 5.25 -45.37
N GLU A 32 -7.12 6.46 -44.85
CA GLU A 32 -6.02 7.30 -45.30
C GLU A 32 -4.66 6.69 -44.94
N ALA A 33 -4.51 6.17 -43.72
CA ALA A 33 -3.31 5.47 -43.29
C ALA A 33 -2.98 4.28 -44.21
N ILE A 34 -3.98 3.45 -44.54
CA ILE A 34 -3.81 2.30 -45.44
C ILE A 34 -3.49 2.78 -46.88
N ALA A 35 -4.17 3.83 -47.36
CA ALA A 35 -3.94 4.38 -48.69
C ALA A 35 -2.51 4.95 -48.85
N ALA A 36 -1.99 5.62 -47.82
CA ALA A 36 -0.65 6.20 -47.83
C ALA A 36 0.47 5.18 -47.53
N ALA A 37 0.16 4.04 -46.89
CA ALA A 37 1.15 3.04 -46.55
C ALA A 37 1.84 2.45 -47.81
N PRO A 38 3.18 2.42 -47.86
CA PRO A 38 3.92 1.79 -48.94
C PRO A 38 3.83 0.25 -48.83
N PRO A 39 3.99 -0.50 -49.93
CA PRO A 39 3.92 -1.96 -49.90
C PRO A 39 4.87 -2.58 -48.86
N GLY A 40 4.37 -3.58 -48.13
CA GLY A 40 5.11 -4.29 -47.08
C GLY A 40 5.32 -3.50 -45.77
N ALA A 41 4.70 -2.32 -45.60
CA ALA A 41 4.77 -1.58 -44.34
C ALA A 41 3.85 -2.17 -43.25
N GLY A 42 4.16 -1.83 -42.00
CA GLY A 42 3.28 -2.05 -40.86
C GLY A 42 2.29 -0.88 -40.70
N VAL A 43 1.02 -1.18 -40.47
CA VAL A 43 -0.02 -0.19 -40.16
C VAL A 43 -0.48 -0.41 -38.72
N LEU A 44 -0.50 0.65 -37.91
CA LEU A 44 -1.06 0.62 -36.56
C LEU A 44 -2.31 1.49 -36.51
N ALA A 45 -3.46 0.91 -36.17
CA ALA A 45 -4.68 1.61 -35.84
C ALA A 45 -4.89 1.55 -34.32
N LEU A 46 -4.46 2.60 -33.62
CA LEU A 46 -4.47 2.65 -32.16
C LEU A 46 -5.75 3.32 -31.67
N ALA A 47 -6.22 2.98 -30.46
CA ALA A 47 -7.52 3.41 -29.96
C ALA A 47 -7.51 4.87 -29.43
N PRO A 48 -7.93 5.89 -30.22
CA PRO A 48 -7.77 7.29 -29.80
C PRO A 48 -8.83 7.74 -28.79
N SER A 49 -9.93 7.00 -28.68
CA SER A 49 -11.08 7.32 -27.85
C SER A 49 -11.32 6.32 -26.71
N TYR A 50 -10.32 5.48 -26.39
CA TYR A 50 -10.41 4.49 -25.32
C TYR A 50 -10.92 5.12 -24.01
N PRO A 51 -11.95 4.54 -23.34
CA PRO A 51 -12.50 3.20 -23.51
C PRO A 51 -13.70 3.10 -24.47
N ARG A 52 -13.88 4.06 -25.39
CA ARG A 52 -14.84 3.92 -26.49
C ARG A 52 -14.17 3.20 -27.67
N PRO A 53 -14.81 2.19 -28.28
CA PRO A 53 -14.26 1.49 -29.42
C PRO A 53 -13.88 2.43 -30.57
N GLY A 54 -12.68 2.21 -31.12
CA GLY A 54 -12.01 2.98 -32.16
C GLY A 54 -12.20 2.38 -33.55
N PRO A 55 -11.42 2.81 -34.58
CA PRO A 55 -11.83 2.75 -35.97
C PRO A 55 -12.32 1.37 -36.40
N ALA A 56 -13.49 1.33 -37.03
CA ALA A 56 -14.07 0.10 -37.54
C ALA A 56 -13.23 -0.44 -38.70
N LEU A 57 -12.89 -1.72 -38.63
CA LEU A 57 -12.30 -2.43 -39.75
C LEU A 57 -13.43 -2.85 -40.70
N THR A 58 -13.20 -2.71 -42.00
CA THR A 58 -14.17 -3.06 -43.04
C THR A 58 -13.55 -4.07 -43.99
N GLU A 59 -14.36 -4.78 -44.78
CA GLU A 59 -13.85 -5.67 -45.82
C GLU A 59 -12.97 -4.93 -46.84
N ALA A 60 -13.30 -3.67 -47.14
CA ALA A 60 -12.49 -2.83 -48.02
C ALA A 60 -11.10 -2.55 -47.41
N HIS A 61 -11.03 -2.29 -46.10
CA HIS A 61 -9.75 -2.14 -45.39
C HIS A 61 -8.92 -3.43 -45.47
N LEU A 62 -9.52 -4.59 -45.19
CA LEU A 62 -8.84 -5.89 -45.26
C LEU A 62 -8.33 -6.20 -46.67
N ALA A 63 -9.12 -5.95 -47.71
CA ALA A 63 -8.72 -6.13 -49.09
C ALA A 63 -7.53 -5.21 -49.46
N ALA A 64 -7.55 -3.96 -49.01
CA ALA A 64 -6.47 -2.99 -49.26
C ALA A 64 -5.16 -3.36 -48.54
N LEU A 65 -5.24 -3.88 -47.30
CA LEU A 65 -4.09 -4.40 -46.57
C LEU A 65 -3.42 -5.55 -47.34
N ARG A 66 -4.21 -6.55 -47.76
CA ARG A 66 -3.74 -7.71 -48.52
C ARG A 66 -3.13 -7.32 -49.87
N ALA A 67 -3.79 -6.43 -50.62
CA ALA A 67 -3.33 -5.98 -51.93
C ALA A 67 -1.93 -5.32 -51.88
N LYS A 68 -1.57 -4.71 -50.76
CA LYS A 68 -0.27 -4.06 -50.53
C LYS A 68 0.70 -4.91 -49.70
N GLY A 69 0.30 -6.12 -49.28
CA GLY A 69 1.08 -6.98 -48.41
C GLY A 69 1.43 -6.33 -47.06
N LEU A 70 0.51 -5.52 -46.52
CA LEU A 70 0.70 -4.80 -45.25
C LEU A 70 0.42 -5.73 -44.08
N ARG A 71 1.15 -5.54 -42.97
CA ARG A 71 0.77 -6.12 -41.67
C ARG A 71 0.05 -5.06 -40.86
N ALA A 72 -1.08 -5.39 -40.27
CA ALA A 72 -1.88 -4.46 -39.47
C ALA A 72 -1.96 -4.89 -38.01
N TYR A 73 -1.79 -3.92 -37.11
CA TYR A 73 -2.16 -4.03 -35.71
C TYR A 73 -3.32 -3.07 -35.46
N VAL A 74 -4.48 -3.60 -35.06
CA VAL A 74 -5.70 -2.82 -34.82
C VAL A 74 -6.13 -2.98 -33.37
N GLU A 75 -6.28 -1.86 -32.68
CA GLU A 75 -6.54 -1.81 -31.24
C GLU A 75 -7.96 -1.33 -30.96
N TYR A 76 -8.67 -2.09 -30.14
CA TYR A 76 -10.00 -1.78 -29.63
C TYR A 76 -11.03 -1.37 -30.71
N PRO A 77 -11.15 -2.09 -31.85
CA PRO A 77 -11.99 -1.65 -32.96
C PRO A 77 -13.48 -1.78 -32.65
N ALA A 78 -14.30 -0.88 -33.20
CA ALA A 78 -15.75 -0.92 -33.09
C ALA A 78 -16.37 -2.08 -33.89
N ALA A 79 -15.69 -2.56 -34.93
CA ALA A 79 -16.09 -3.72 -35.71
C ALA A 79 -14.87 -4.36 -36.40
N CYS A 80 -14.92 -5.67 -36.61
CA CYS A 80 -13.96 -6.40 -37.41
C CYS A 80 -14.67 -7.49 -38.24
N PRO A 81 -14.55 -7.52 -39.58
CA PRO A 81 -15.16 -8.57 -40.37
C PRO A 81 -14.64 -9.95 -39.95
N GLY A 82 -15.54 -10.92 -39.83
CA GLY A 82 -15.22 -12.29 -39.40
C GLY A 82 -14.97 -12.47 -37.90
N LEU A 83 -15.05 -11.41 -37.08
CA LEU A 83 -14.87 -11.49 -35.63
C LEU A 83 -16.03 -10.80 -34.90
N ALA A 84 -16.81 -11.57 -34.14
CA ALA A 84 -17.89 -11.02 -33.33
C ALA A 84 -17.32 -10.32 -32.08
N LEU A 85 -17.53 -9.01 -31.99
CA LEU A 85 -17.13 -8.17 -30.85
C LEU A 85 -18.38 -7.77 -30.06
N GLY A 86 -18.34 -8.00 -28.75
CA GLY A 86 -19.38 -7.62 -27.81
C GLY A 86 -19.22 -6.18 -27.30
N GLU A 87 -20.11 -5.79 -26.39
CA GLU A 87 -20.07 -4.47 -25.77
C GLU A 87 -18.84 -4.30 -24.84
N PRO A 88 -18.23 -3.10 -24.80
CA PRO A 88 -17.19 -2.75 -23.84
C PRO A 88 -17.57 -3.10 -22.39
N ARG A 89 -16.71 -3.83 -21.70
CA ARG A 89 -16.83 -4.05 -20.24
C ARG A 89 -15.50 -3.88 -19.52
N PRO A 90 -15.51 -3.41 -18.26
CA PRO A 90 -14.29 -3.39 -17.46
C PRO A 90 -13.96 -4.80 -16.95
N THR A 91 -12.68 -5.05 -16.67
CA THR A 91 -12.24 -6.13 -15.78
C THR A 91 -12.56 -5.78 -14.34
N GLU A 92 -12.92 -6.78 -13.55
CA GLU A 92 -13.09 -6.62 -12.10
C GLU A 92 -11.89 -7.23 -11.37
N TRP A 93 -11.64 -8.52 -11.61
CA TRP A 93 -10.54 -9.29 -11.00
C TRP A 93 -9.66 -9.98 -12.04
N GLU A 94 -10.04 -9.91 -13.33
CA GLU A 94 -9.26 -10.46 -14.41
C GLU A 94 -7.95 -9.70 -14.58
N ARG A 95 -6.87 -10.45 -14.75
CA ARG A 95 -5.53 -9.94 -15.04
C ARG A 95 -5.13 -10.39 -16.42
N VAL A 96 -4.30 -9.60 -17.10
CA VAL A 96 -3.80 -9.96 -18.43
C VAL A 96 -2.62 -10.93 -18.30
N VAL A 97 -2.68 -12.01 -19.06
CA VAL A 97 -1.73 -13.13 -19.02
C VAL A 97 -1.27 -13.46 -20.44
N ILE A 98 0.02 -13.74 -20.58
CA ILE A 98 0.58 -14.27 -21.83
C ILE A 98 0.08 -15.70 -22.04
N ALA A 99 -0.60 -15.95 -23.15
CA ALA A 99 -1.32 -17.20 -23.40
C ALA A 99 -0.59 -18.16 -24.36
N SER A 100 0.45 -17.70 -25.06
CA SER A 100 1.19 -18.53 -26.01
C SER A 100 2.67 -18.19 -26.07
N ASP A 101 3.47 -19.04 -26.71
CA ASP A 101 4.92 -18.85 -26.91
C ASP A 101 5.26 -17.73 -27.91
N TRP A 102 4.28 -16.94 -28.35
CA TRP A 102 4.51 -15.91 -29.37
C TRP A 102 5.47 -14.81 -28.90
N PHE A 103 5.54 -14.57 -27.59
CA PHE A 103 6.46 -13.64 -26.96
C PHE A 103 7.75 -14.30 -26.44
N ALA A 104 7.92 -15.61 -26.60
CA ALA A 104 9.11 -16.32 -26.14
C ALA A 104 10.36 -15.90 -26.95
N PRO A 105 11.56 -15.92 -26.33
CA PRO A 105 11.84 -16.25 -24.93
C PRO A 105 11.64 -15.07 -23.97
N ALA A 106 11.31 -13.86 -24.46
CA ALA A 106 11.27 -12.65 -23.64
C ALA A 106 10.14 -12.69 -22.59
N LEU A 107 8.98 -13.22 -22.96
CA LEU A 107 7.87 -13.49 -22.03
C LEU A 107 7.37 -14.91 -22.26
N ALA A 108 7.48 -15.74 -21.22
CA ALA A 108 6.94 -17.10 -21.24
C ALA A 108 5.41 -17.09 -21.08
N PRO A 109 4.71 -18.16 -21.53
CA PRO A 109 3.31 -18.38 -21.18
C PRO A 109 3.09 -18.29 -19.67
N LEU A 110 1.88 -17.90 -19.27
CA LEU A 110 1.44 -17.66 -17.89
C LEU A 110 2.06 -16.43 -17.23
N ARG A 111 2.93 -15.65 -17.91
CA ARG A 111 3.39 -14.36 -17.39
C ARG A 111 2.21 -13.40 -17.20
N ILE A 112 2.08 -12.85 -15.99
CA ILE A 112 1.09 -11.82 -15.65
C ILE A 112 1.65 -10.45 -16.01
N VAL A 113 0.82 -9.60 -16.61
CA VAL A 113 1.07 -8.18 -16.82
C VAL A 113 -0.16 -7.38 -16.37
N ALA A 114 0.05 -6.27 -15.67
CA ALA A 114 -1.00 -5.35 -15.29
C ALA A 114 -1.35 -4.44 -16.46
N LEU A 115 -2.60 -4.51 -16.91
CA LEU A 115 -3.25 -3.54 -17.79
C LEU A 115 -4.29 -2.83 -16.92
N HIS A 116 -3.91 -1.75 -16.25
CA HIS A 116 -4.80 -1.07 -15.31
C HIS A 116 -6.00 -0.43 -16.01
N GLY A 117 -7.16 -0.47 -15.34
CA GLY A 117 -8.40 0.07 -15.89
C GLY A 117 -8.80 -0.60 -17.20
N CYS A 118 -8.51 -1.89 -17.36
CA CYS A 118 -8.78 -2.65 -18.57
C CYS A 118 -10.28 -2.69 -18.89
N TRP A 119 -10.68 -1.91 -19.89
CA TRP A 119 -11.87 -2.16 -20.68
C TRP A 119 -11.52 -3.12 -21.81
N LEU A 120 -12.26 -4.22 -21.91
CA LEU A 120 -12.10 -5.23 -22.95
C LEU A 120 -13.36 -5.30 -23.82
N LEU A 121 -13.16 -5.70 -25.07
CA LEU A 121 -14.23 -6.13 -25.98
C LEU A 121 -14.32 -7.66 -25.88
N PRO A 122 -15.42 -8.23 -25.35
CA PRO A 122 -15.63 -9.67 -25.43
C PRO A 122 -15.57 -10.09 -26.90
N ALA A 123 -14.74 -11.07 -27.22
CA ALA A 123 -14.57 -11.54 -28.58
C ALA A 123 -14.69 -13.06 -28.62
N ASP A 124 -15.47 -13.57 -29.57
CA ASP A 124 -15.43 -15.00 -29.91
C ASP A 124 -14.23 -15.23 -30.83
N ALA A 125 -13.15 -15.76 -30.26
CA ALA A 125 -11.92 -16.02 -31.01
C ALA A 125 -12.09 -17.06 -32.11
N GLY A 126 -13.11 -17.93 -32.04
CA GLY A 126 -13.21 -19.10 -32.91
C GLY A 126 -11.90 -19.90 -32.93
N ALA A 127 -11.29 -20.03 -34.12
CA ALA A 127 -9.98 -20.69 -34.30
C ALA A 127 -8.77 -19.73 -34.29
N ALA A 128 -8.98 -18.42 -34.13
CA ALA A 128 -7.90 -17.43 -34.14
C ALA A 128 -7.01 -17.59 -32.89
N PRO A 129 -5.67 -17.67 -33.05
CA PRO A 129 -4.77 -17.71 -31.90
C PRO A 129 -4.92 -16.48 -31.00
N ALA A 130 -5.04 -16.71 -29.69
CA ALA A 130 -4.92 -15.69 -28.67
C ALA A 130 -3.52 -15.73 -28.05
N HIS A 131 -2.76 -14.65 -28.17
CA HIS A 131 -1.41 -14.52 -27.59
C HIS A 131 -1.44 -13.93 -26.18
N MET A 132 -2.51 -13.21 -25.86
CA MET A 132 -2.78 -12.65 -24.53
C MET A 132 -4.25 -12.85 -24.20
N VAL A 133 -4.55 -13.15 -22.95
CA VAL A 133 -5.92 -13.26 -22.44
C VAL A 133 -6.05 -12.50 -21.13
N ALA A 134 -7.25 -11.98 -20.84
CA ALA A 134 -7.66 -11.56 -19.52
C ALA A 134 -8.35 -12.74 -18.83
N ALA A 135 -7.90 -13.07 -17.63
CA ALA A 135 -8.47 -14.15 -16.83
C ALA A 135 -8.29 -13.86 -15.33
N LYS A 136 -9.23 -14.31 -14.51
CA LYS A 136 -9.04 -14.30 -13.06
C LYS A 136 -7.99 -15.34 -12.70
N VAL A 137 -6.78 -14.90 -12.33
CA VAL A 137 -5.66 -15.77 -11.99
C VAL A 137 -5.04 -15.32 -10.68
N ALA A 138 -4.42 -16.23 -9.92
CA ALA A 138 -3.57 -15.93 -8.75
C ALA A 138 -2.07 -16.10 -9.08
N GLY A 139 -1.21 -15.39 -8.34
CA GLY A 139 0.24 -15.34 -8.57
C GLY A 139 0.84 -13.94 -8.59
N TYR A 140 2.17 -13.87 -8.46
CA TYR A 140 2.95 -12.63 -8.42
C TYR A 140 3.37 -12.18 -9.83
N HIS A 141 4.33 -12.89 -10.43
CA HIS A 141 4.76 -12.67 -11.83
C HIS A 141 4.13 -13.64 -12.83
N SER A 142 3.69 -14.80 -12.37
CA SER A 142 3.12 -15.86 -13.22
C SER A 142 1.82 -16.38 -12.62
N ALA A 143 0.87 -16.78 -13.47
CA ALA A 143 -0.37 -17.45 -13.05
C ALA A 143 -0.04 -18.86 -12.54
N VAL A 144 0.12 -19.01 -11.22
CA VAL A 144 0.66 -20.25 -10.61
C VAL A 144 -0.30 -21.43 -10.66
N TYR A 145 -1.60 -21.18 -10.88
CA TYR A 145 -2.63 -22.21 -11.07
C TYR A 145 -3.07 -22.36 -12.54
N GLY A 146 -2.27 -21.84 -13.48
CA GLY A 146 -2.62 -21.85 -14.90
C GLY A 146 -3.78 -20.93 -15.26
N LEU A 147 -4.27 -21.05 -16.49
CA LEU A 147 -5.44 -20.32 -16.96
C LEU A 147 -6.72 -21.09 -16.57
N PRO A 148 -7.76 -20.39 -16.06
CA PRO A 148 -9.07 -21.00 -15.85
C PRO A 148 -9.76 -21.34 -17.18
N GLU A 149 -10.86 -22.10 -17.14
CA GLU A 149 -11.65 -22.42 -18.33
C GLU A 149 -12.18 -21.16 -19.04
N THR A 150 -12.62 -20.17 -18.26
CA THR A 150 -13.13 -18.91 -18.80
C THR A 150 -12.00 -17.89 -18.93
N THR A 151 -11.64 -17.59 -20.18
CA THR A 151 -10.67 -16.54 -20.52
C THR A 151 -11.24 -15.61 -21.58
N PHE A 152 -10.78 -14.37 -21.60
CA PHE A 152 -11.19 -13.35 -22.57
C PHE A 152 -9.99 -12.95 -23.42
N PRO A 153 -9.98 -13.20 -24.73
CA PRO A 153 -8.86 -12.81 -25.58
C PRO A 153 -8.56 -11.31 -25.52
N ILE A 154 -7.28 -10.95 -25.40
CA ILE A 154 -6.79 -9.56 -25.39
C ILE A 154 -5.97 -9.24 -26.62
N LEU A 155 -5.14 -10.16 -27.09
CA LEU A 155 -4.41 -10.03 -28.36
C LEU A 155 -4.67 -11.26 -29.22
N LEU A 156 -5.44 -11.07 -30.28
CA LEU A 156 -5.83 -12.08 -31.25
C LEU A 156 -5.01 -11.93 -32.53
N GLN A 157 -4.82 -13.05 -33.24
CA GLN A 157 -4.31 -13.07 -34.61
C GLN A 157 -5.33 -13.70 -35.57
N PRO A 158 -6.37 -12.95 -36.01
CA PRO A 158 -7.40 -13.51 -36.90
C PRO A 158 -6.89 -13.90 -38.29
N ALA A 159 -5.75 -13.34 -38.72
CA ALA A 159 -5.08 -13.67 -39.97
C ALA A 159 -3.55 -13.49 -39.84
N ASP A 160 -2.78 -14.09 -40.74
CA ASP A 160 -1.31 -14.03 -40.71
C ASP A 160 -0.74 -12.60 -40.75
N ASP A 161 -1.49 -11.66 -41.33
CA ASP A 161 -1.16 -10.26 -41.53
C ASP A 161 -1.96 -9.31 -40.62
N LEU A 162 -2.79 -9.82 -39.71
CA LEU A 162 -3.64 -9.00 -38.83
C LEU A 162 -3.52 -9.44 -37.37
N LEU A 163 -3.09 -8.50 -36.52
CA LEU A 163 -3.23 -8.58 -35.08
C LEU A 163 -4.35 -7.64 -34.62
N LEU A 164 -5.21 -8.14 -33.74
CA LEU A 164 -6.30 -7.36 -33.15
C LEU A 164 -6.17 -7.39 -31.63
N ALA A 165 -6.11 -6.21 -31.00
CA ALA A 165 -6.17 -6.10 -29.56
C ALA A 165 -7.59 -5.75 -29.10
N ALA A 166 -8.17 -6.56 -28.22
CA ALA A 166 -9.49 -6.34 -27.63
C ALA A 166 -9.47 -5.35 -26.46
N SER A 167 -8.32 -4.74 -26.16
CA SER A 167 -8.14 -3.68 -25.16
C SER A 167 -7.07 -2.70 -25.64
N SER A 168 -6.88 -1.59 -24.92
CA SER A 168 -5.82 -0.65 -25.28
C SER A 168 -4.45 -1.07 -24.70
N LEU A 169 -3.57 -1.62 -25.53
CA LEU A 169 -2.17 -1.94 -25.18
C LEU A 169 -1.23 -0.74 -25.36
N SER A 170 -1.59 0.25 -26.18
CA SER A 170 -0.71 1.37 -26.57
C SER A 170 -0.77 2.55 -25.59
N GLY A 171 -1.70 2.51 -24.63
CA GLY A 171 -1.84 3.46 -23.52
C GLY A 171 -0.97 3.16 -22.29
N PHE A 172 0.09 2.37 -22.43
CA PHE A 172 0.83 1.79 -21.31
C PHE A 172 1.54 2.79 -20.37
N ILE A 173 1.90 3.98 -20.85
CA ILE A 173 2.49 5.04 -20.00
C ILE A 173 1.39 5.75 -19.20
N THR A 174 0.30 6.13 -19.88
CA THR A 174 -0.83 6.86 -19.28
C THR A 174 -1.60 5.97 -18.31
N GLY A 175 -1.88 4.74 -18.69
CA GLY A 175 -2.54 3.74 -17.86
C GLY A 175 -1.63 3.10 -16.81
N ARG A 176 -0.35 3.48 -16.72
CA ARG A 176 0.64 2.98 -15.73
C ARG A 176 0.85 1.46 -15.78
N TYR A 177 0.81 0.86 -16.96
CA TYR A 177 0.86 -0.59 -17.07
C TYR A 177 2.20 -1.15 -16.58
N GLY A 178 2.16 -2.30 -15.93
CA GLY A 178 3.33 -2.90 -15.27
C GLY A 178 3.44 -4.42 -15.51
N PRO A 179 4.59 -5.03 -15.21
CA PRO A 179 5.85 -4.35 -14.91
C PRO A 179 6.45 -3.74 -16.20
N ALA A 180 7.09 -2.57 -16.10
CA ALA A 180 7.55 -1.82 -17.28
C ALA A 180 8.46 -2.65 -18.23
N PRO A 181 9.43 -3.47 -17.75
CA PRO A 181 10.24 -4.32 -18.63
C PRO A 181 9.43 -5.31 -19.46
N ALA A 182 8.32 -5.84 -18.92
CA ALA A 182 7.47 -6.78 -19.66
C ALA A 182 6.69 -6.07 -20.78
N TRP A 183 6.19 -4.86 -20.53
CA TRP A 183 5.51 -4.05 -21.55
C TRP A 183 6.46 -3.59 -22.65
N ALA A 184 7.72 -3.28 -22.31
CA ALA A 184 8.75 -3.00 -23.30
C ALA A 184 8.98 -4.21 -24.23
N ALA A 185 9.17 -5.40 -23.66
CA ALA A 185 9.37 -6.63 -24.44
C ALA A 185 8.17 -6.98 -25.33
N LEU A 186 6.96 -6.82 -24.80
CA LEU A 186 5.70 -7.01 -25.53
C LEU A 186 5.63 -6.11 -26.76
N TRP A 187 5.87 -4.80 -26.60
CA TRP A 187 5.84 -3.86 -27.72
C TRP A 187 6.97 -4.06 -28.70
N GLN A 188 8.16 -4.45 -28.25
CA GLN A 188 9.26 -4.80 -29.14
C GLN A 188 8.90 -5.97 -30.05
N ARG A 189 8.22 -7.00 -29.49
CA ARG A 189 7.74 -8.14 -30.28
C ARG A 189 6.69 -7.73 -31.30
N LEU A 190 5.71 -6.89 -30.92
CA LEU A 190 4.69 -6.36 -31.84
C LEU A 190 5.31 -5.55 -32.99
N LEU A 191 6.22 -4.62 -32.69
CA LEU A 191 6.90 -3.81 -33.70
C LEU A 191 7.77 -4.65 -34.63
N GLY A 192 8.45 -5.67 -34.10
CA GLY A 192 9.24 -6.61 -34.89
C GLY A 192 8.38 -7.48 -35.82
N TRP A 193 7.18 -7.86 -35.38
CA TRP A 193 6.22 -8.55 -36.24
C TRP A 193 5.65 -7.62 -37.32
N LEU A 194 5.34 -6.36 -37.01
CA LEU A 194 4.85 -5.37 -37.97
C LEU A 194 5.88 -5.03 -39.05
N CYS A 195 7.17 -5.10 -38.71
CA CYS A 195 8.28 -4.80 -39.63
C CYS A 195 9.31 -5.94 -39.65
N PRO A 196 9.03 -7.05 -40.34
CA PRO A 196 9.94 -8.20 -40.41
C PRO A 196 11.33 -7.80 -40.88
N GLY A 197 12.36 -8.27 -40.16
CA GLY A 197 13.77 -7.98 -40.47
C GLY A 197 14.25 -6.57 -40.11
N ALA A 198 13.38 -5.70 -39.57
CA ALA A 198 13.80 -4.40 -39.08
C ALA A 198 14.35 -4.50 -37.66
N GLN A 199 15.36 -3.66 -37.36
CA GLN A 199 15.85 -3.49 -36.00
C GLN A 199 14.87 -2.62 -35.20
N VAL A 200 14.33 -3.17 -34.11
CA VAL A 200 13.46 -2.46 -33.17
C VAL A 200 14.33 -1.86 -32.06
N PRO A 201 14.19 -0.57 -31.73
CA PRO A 201 14.96 0.04 -30.64
C PRO A 201 14.59 -0.55 -29.27
N ALA A 202 15.48 -0.36 -28.30
CA ALA A 202 15.15 -0.57 -26.90
C ALA A 202 14.06 0.42 -26.48
N LEU A 203 12.94 -0.08 -25.94
CA LEU A 203 11.85 0.77 -25.46
C LEU A 203 12.06 1.03 -23.97
N ARG A 204 12.17 2.31 -23.59
CA ARG A 204 12.29 2.80 -22.21
C ARG A 204 11.57 4.13 -22.09
N TRP A 205 10.88 4.37 -21.00
CA TRP A 205 10.12 5.59 -20.76
C TRP A 205 10.16 5.98 -19.29
N GLU A 206 9.87 7.24 -19.03
CA GLU A 206 9.65 7.74 -17.67
C GLU A 206 8.21 7.39 -17.22
N PRO A 207 8.03 6.69 -16.08
CA PRO A 207 6.71 6.44 -15.53
C PRO A 207 5.96 7.74 -15.17
N THR A 208 4.64 7.77 -15.33
CA THR A 208 3.82 8.90 -14.87
C THR A 208 3.78 9.02 -13.35
N VAL A 209 4.03 7.91 -12.66
CA VAL A 209 4.27 7.82 -11.21
C VAL A 209 5.61 7.11 -11.04
N GLY A 210 6.66 7.89 -10.81
CA GLY A 210 8.03 7.40 -10.64
C GLY A 210 8.53 7.52 -9.20
N VAL A 211 9.83 7.31 -9.04
CA VAL A 211 10.56 7.39 -7.77
C VAL A 211 11.53 8.58 -7.78
N GLN A 212 12.12 8.93 -6.63
CA GLN A 212 13.12 10.01 -6.55
C GLN A 212 14.46 9.63 -7.16
N ALA A 213 14.86 8.38 -6.96
CA ALA A 213 16.20 7.93 -7.30
C ALA A 213 16.19 6.43 -7.64
N GLY A 214 17.08 6.03 -8.54
CA GLY A 214 17.42 4.65 -8.83
C GLY A 214 18.12 3.96 -7.64
N PRO A 215 18.35 2.64 -7.73
CA PRO A 215 18.94 1.85 -6.65
C PRO A 215 20.38 2.26 -6.34
N ALA A 216 21.14 2.70 -7.35
CA ALA A 216 22.56 3.06 -7.22
C ALA A 216 22.82 4.57 -7.26
N ASP A 217 21.78 5.39 -7.45
CA ASP A 217 21.95 6.84 -7.56
C ASP A 217 22.44 7.43 -6.23
N PRO A 218 23.31 8.45 -6.22
CA PRO A 218 23.68 9.11 -4.98
C PRO A 218 22.48 9.88 -4.41
N LEU A 219 22.18 9.69 -3.12
CA LEU A 219 21.23 10.53 -2.41
C LEU A 219 21.90 11.82 -1.93
N PRO A 220 21.24 12.99 -2.04
CA PRO A 220 21.75 14.21 -1.43
C PRO A 220 21.73 14.10 0.10
N ALA A 221 22.61 14.83 0.79
CA ALA A 221 22.61 14.88 2.25
C ALA A 221 21.28 15.35 2.87
N ALA A 222 20.49 16.11 2.10
CA ALA A 222 19.16 16.59 2.50
C ALA A 222 18.02 15.61 2.18
N ALA A 223 18.29 14.40 1.68
CA ALA A 223 17.26 13.47 1.19
C ALA A 223 16.14 13.20 2.22
N GLU A 224 16.49 12.93 3.47
CA GLU A 224 15.50 12.70 4.55
C GLU A 224 14.66 13.94 4.84
N ALA A 225 15.30 15.12 4.91
CA ALA A 225 14.62 16.39 5.16
C ALA A 225 13.69 16.78 3.99
N ASP A 226 14.12 16.52 2.76
CA ASP A 226 13.34 16.76 1.55
C ASP A 226 12.15 15.81 1.47
N ALA A 227 12.36 14.52 1.80
CA ALA A 227 11.29 13.53 1.85
C ALA A 227 10.22 13.89 2.89
N LEU A 228 10.63 14.29 4.10
CA LEU A 228 9.73 14.80 5.14
C LEU A 228 8.94 16.00 4.65
N ARG A 229 9.60 17.02 4.09
CA ARG A 229 8.94 18.25 3.60
C ARG A 229 7.91 17.94 2.51
N ARG A 230 8.22 17.01 1.60
CA ARG A 230 7.29 16.58 0.54
C ARG A 230 6.09 15.83 1.12
N SER A 231 6.29 14.99 2.12
CA SER A 231 5.19 14.29 2.80
C SER A 231 4.28 15.26 3.56
N VAL A 232 4.84 16.20 4.33
CA VAL A 232 4.07 17.26 5.01
C VAL A 232 3.25 18.06 4.01
N ARG A 233 3.84 18.44 2.88
CA ARG A 233 3.14 19.12 1.78
C ARG A 233 1.98 18.27 1.25
N TRP A 234 2.22 16.98 0.99
CA TRP A 234 1.20 16.06 0.52
C TRP A 234 0.01 15.95 1.48
N PHE A 235 0.23 15.79 2.79
CA PHE A 235 -0.85 15.77 3.78
C PHE A 235 -1.70 17.05 3.72
N ARG A 236 -1.04 18.20 3.68
CA ARG A 236 -1.70 19.51 3.66
C ARG A 236 -2.51 19.76 2.40
N GLU A 237 -1.99 19.35 1.24
CA GLU A 237 -2.61 19.62 -0.06
C GLU A 237 -3.64 18.56 -0.47
N GLN A 238 -3.50 17.32 0.01
CA GLN A 238 -4.25 16.17 -0.53
C GLN A 238 -5.11 15.45 0.50
N MET A 239 -4.70 15.37 1.77
CA MET A 239 -5.36 14.51 2.77
C MET A 239 -6.28 15.25 3.73
N ILE A 240 -5.95 16.48 4.10
CA ILE A 240 -6.75 17.24 5.09
C ILE A 240 -8.02 17.78 4.43
N TYR A 241 -9.15 17.60 5.11
CA TYR A 241 -10.44 18.12 4.67
C TYR A 241 -11.17 18.83 5.82
N ARG A 242 -12.26 19.54 5.48
CA ARG A 242 -13.12 20.18 6.48
C ARG A 242 -14.61 19.95 6.18
N ILE A 243 -15.35 19.49 7.19
CA ILE A 243 -16.82 19.36 7.18
C ILE A 243 -17.38 20.18 8.35
N SER A 244 -17.99 21.34 8.06
CA SER A 244 -18.49 22.27 9.08
C SER A 244 -17.34 22.69 10.04
N PRO A 245 -17.37 22.65 11.40
CA PRO A 245 -16.17 22.99 12.17
C PRO A 245 -15.11 21.86 12.20
N LYS A 246 -15.43 20.67 11.69
CA LYS A 246 -14.60 19.46 11.83
C LYS A 246 -13.48 19.48 10.80
N THR A 247 -12.24 19.42 11.26
CA THR A 247 -11.06 19.19 10.40
C THR A 247 -10.66 17.74 10.55
N GLY A 248 -10.61 17.01 9.44
CA GLY A 248 -10.26 15.60 9.40
C GLY A 248 -9.17 15.31 8.36
N ALA A 249 -8.80 14.04 8.24
CA ALA A 249 -7.87 13.54 7.24
C ALA A 249 -8.47 12.33 6.53
N MET A 250 -8.30 12.28 5.21
CA MET A 250 -8.73 11.18 4.36
C MET A 250 -7.86 9.95 4.58
N GLU A 251 -8.43 8.76 4.40
CA GLU A 251 -7.74 7.47 4.58
C GLU A 251 -6.61 7.29 3.56
N GLY A 252 -6.79 7.79 2.32
CA GLY A 252 -5.78 7.73 1.26
C GLY A 252 -6.38 7.45 -0.13
N TYR A 253 -5.68 6.73 -0.99
CA TYR A 253 -6.12 6.42 -2.36
C TYR A 253 -6.24 4.90 -2.60
N GLN A 254 -7.26 4.50 -3.34
CA GLN A 254 -7.55 3.10 -3.68
C GLN A 254 -6.46 2.48 -4.56
N ALA A 255 -6.28 1.16 -4.47
CA ALA A 255 -5.34 0.44 -5.34
C ALA A 255 -5.76 0.40 -6.82
N ASN A 256 -7.07 0.55 -7.09
CA ASN A 256 -7.59 0.52 -8.45
C ASN A 256 -7.12 1.76 -9.23
N ILE A 257 -6.43 1.50 -10.35
CA ILE A 257 -5.96 2.51 -11.29
C ILE A 257 -6.86 2.44 -12.53
N ASP A 258 -7.43 3.57 -12.95
CA ASP A 258 -8.24 3.63 -14.16
C ASP A 258 -7.38 3.71 -15.45
N HIS A 259 -8.03 3.68 -16.62
CA HIS A 259 -7.36 3.73 -17.92
C HIS A 259 -6.57 5.02 -18.17
N LEU A 260 -6.73 6.06 -17.33
CA LEU A 260 -5.97 7.30 -17.38
C LEU A 260 -4.89 7.37 -16.29
N GLY A 261 -4.63 6.28 -15.59
CA GLY A 261 -3.64 6.19 -14.52
C GLY A 261 -4.10 6.74 -13.18
N ARG A 262 -5.38 7.11 -13.04
CA ARG A 262 -5.92 7.80 -11.87
C ARG A 262 -6.41 6.81 -10.81
N GLN A 263 -6.30 7.21 -9.54
CA GLN A 263 -6.78 6.47 -8.39
C GLN A 263 -7.85 7.31 -7.69
N LEU A 264 -8.90 6.66 -7.18
CA LEU A 264 -9.94 7.33 -6.42
C LEU A 264 -9.52 7.50 -4.96
N LEU A 265 -9.95 8.61 -4.38
CA LEU A 265 -9.77 8.93 -2.96
C LEU A 265 -10.70 8.06 -2.09
N ARG A 266 -10.17 7.53 -0.99
CA ARG A 266 -10.94 6.88 0.08
C ARG A 266 -11.34 7.94 1.11
N ILE A 267 -12.62 8.31 1.08
CA ILE A 267 -13.14 9.46 1.83
C ILE A 267 -13.62 9.13 3.25
N TRP A 268 -13.59 7.86 3.66
CA TRP A 268 -14.14 7.45 4.95
C TRP A 268 -13.19 7.82 6.09
N PRO A 269 -13.60 8.66 7.06
CA PRO A 269 -12.68 9.12 8.10
C PRO A 269 -12.41 8.02 9.14
N ARG A 270 -11.13 7.72 9.37
CA ARG A 270 -10.70 6.81 10.45
C ARG A 270 -9.91 7.54 11.54
N ALA A 271 -10.12 7.14 12.80
CA ALA A 271 -9.58 7.85 13.94
C ALA A 271 -8.04 7.84 13.98
N ASP A 272 -7.46 6.68 13.67
CA ASP A 272 -6.03 6.45 13.57
C ASP A 272 -5.39 7.30 12.47
N CYS A 273 -5.98 7.36 11.27
CA CYS A 273 -5.48 8.21 10.17
C CYS A 273 -5.47 9.69 10.56
N ILE A 274 -6.50 10.16 11.26
CA ILE A 274 -6.62 11.55 11.72
C ILE A 274 -5.58 11.86 12.81
N ALA A 275 -5.47 11.02 13.84
CA ALA A 275 -4.54 11.22 14.95
C ALA A 275 -3.08 11.14 14.48
N GLU A 276 -2.74 10.17 13.63
CA GLU A 276 -1.41 10.04 13.07
C GLU A 276 -1.06 11.22 12.13
N THR A 277 -2.03 11.73 11.35
CA THR A 277 -1.82 12.96 10.55
C THR A 277 -1.55 14.17 11.45
N ALA A 278 -2.25 14.28 12.58
CA ALA A 278 -1.99 15.35 13.55
C ALA A 278 -0.56 15.29 14.11
N MET A 279 -0.02 14.09 14.36
CA MET A 279 1.37 13.89 14.77
C MET A 279 2.36 14.37 13.71
N VAL A 280 2.12 14.09 12.43
CA VAL A 280 2.98 14.60 11.34
C VAL A 280 3.03 16.14 11.34
N LEU A 281 1.89 16.80 11.51
CA LEU A 281 1.81 18.26 11.56
C LEU A 281 2.42 18.84 12.85
N ALA A 282 2.32 18.13 13.98
CA ALA A 282 3.00 18.51 15.21
C ALA A 282 4.54 18.40 15.07
N HIS A 283 5.03 17.40 14.33
CA HIS A 283 6.44 17.30 13.96
C HIS A 283 6.88 18.43 13.04
N ASP A 284 6.08 18.79 12.02
CA ASP A 284 6.36 19.95 11.17
C ASP A 284 6.46 21.24 11.99
N TRP A 285 5.52 21.46 12.91
CA TRP A 285 5.58 22.58 13.86
C TRP A 285 6.89 22.58 14.66
N ALA A 286 7.27 21.44 15.24
CA ALA A 286 8.47 21.37 16.07
C ALA A 286 9.77 21.56 15.27
N ASN A 287 9.78 21.23 13.97
CA ASN A 287 10.94 21.39 13.10
C ASN A 287 11.07 22.78 12.49
N THR A 288 9.95 23.41 12.17
CA THR A 288 9.94 24.63 11.34
C THR A 288 9.36 25.86 12.03
N GLY A 289 8.64 25.69 13.14
CA GLY A 289 7.86 26.74 13.76
C GLY A 289 6.64 27.16 12.94
N ASN A 290 6.14 26.32 12.01
CA ASN A 290 4.98 26.62 11.17
C ASN A 290 3.67 26.70 12.00
N PRO A 291 3.12 27.90 12.25
CA PRO A 291 1.96 28.05 13.13
C PRO A 291 0.68 27.43 12.56
N ASP A 292 0.58 27.30 11.24
CA ASP A 292 -0.57 26.67 10.61
C ASP A 292 -0.59 25.15 10.84
N SER A 293 0.58 24.48 10.78
CA SER A 293 0.69 23.07 11.13
C SER A 293 0.34 22.81 12.60
N ARG A 294 0.73 23.71 13.51
CA ARG A 294 0.28 23.68 14.91
C ARG A 294 -1.25 23.75 15.02
N LEU A 295 -1.88 24.69 14.32
CA LEU A 295 -3.33 24.87 14.34
C LEU A 295 -4.05 23.62 13.80
N LEU A 296 -3.62 23.09 12.66
CA LEU A 296 -4.23 21.92 12.05
C LEU A 296 -4.06 20.68 12.91
N ALA A 297 -2.88 20.45 13.50
CA ALA A 297 -2.64 19.35 14.43
C ALA A 297 -3.64 19.39 15.60
N SER A 298 -3.82 20.57 16.22
CA SER A 298 -4.81 20.74 17.29
C SER A 298 -6.25 20.48 16.82
N GLN A 299 -6.63 20.99 15.64
CA GLN A 299 -8.00 20.81 15.12
C GLN A 299 -8.32 19.34 14.78
N LEU A 300 -7.34 18.59 14.26
CA LEU A 300 -7.49 17.16 13.97
C LEU A 300 -7.69 16.36 15.27
N LEU A 301 -6.89 16.63 16.30
CA LEU A 301 -7.05 15.96 17.61
C LEU A 301 -8.33 16.40 18.32
N ASP A 302 -8.73 17.66 18.22
CA ASP A 302 -10.02 18.12 18.74
C ASP A 302 -11.19 17.37 18.09
N TYR A 303 -11.12 17.05 16.79
CA TYR A 303 -12.15 16.23 16.17
C TYR A 303 -12.25 14.83 16.78
N ILE A 304 -11.12 14.16 17.04
CA ILE A 304 -11.14 12.83 17.65
C ILE A 304 -11.63 12.88 19.10
N TRP A 305 -11.12 13.81 19.90
CA TRP A 305 -11.31 13.78 21.35
C TRP A 305 -12.49 14.59 21.86
N ARG A 306 -13.05 15.50 21.06
CA ARG A 306 -14.16 16.39 21.46
C ARG A 306 -15.47 16.10 20.75
N ASP A 307 -15.46 15.31 19.68
CA ASP A 307 -16.65 15.00 18.91
C ASP A 307 -17.18 13.58 19.20
N PRO A 308 -18.51 13.40 19.36
CA PRO A 308 -19.11 12.09 19.60
C PRO A 308 -19.04 11.15 18.40
N ASP A 309 -18.61 11.61 17.22
CA ASP A 309 -18.34 10.72 16.09
C ASP A 309 -17.27 9.67 16.43
N PHE A 310 -16.35 9.98 17.35
CA PHE A 310 -15.22 9.13 17.71
C PHE A 310 -15.11 8.80 19.19
N ASN A 311 -15.24 9.79 20.08
CA ASN A 311 -14.92 9.63 21.49
C ASN A 311 -16.12 9.17 22.34
N HIS A 312 -15.95 8.07 23.09
CA HIS A 312 -16.90 7.62 24.12
C HIS A 312 -16.55 8.23 25.48
N GLY A 313 -16.81 9.52 25.67
CA GLY A 313 -16.41 10.27 26.87
C GLY A 313 -17.35 10.19 28.08
N ASP A 314 -18.51 9.56 27.96
CA ASP A 314 -19.49 9.46 29.05
C ASP A 314 -19.19 8.25 29.96
N PRO A 315 -18.96 8.42 31.29
CA PRO A 315 -18.76 7.30 32.21
C PRO A 315 -19.94 6.30 32.30
N ALA A 316 -21.14 6.70 31.90
CA ALA A 316 -22.30 5.80 31.82
C ALA A 316 -22.28 4.91 30.57
N ASP A 317 -21.43 5.21 29.59
CA ASP A 317 -21.27 4.42 28.38
C ASP A 317 -20.51 3.11 28.68
N PRO A 318 -21.05 1.93 28.33
CA PRO A 318 -20.32 0.68 28.44
C PRO A 318 -18.97 0.67 27.71
N ALA A 319 -18.83 1.47 26.65
CA ALA A 319 -17.60 1.68 25.88
C ALA A 319 -16.76 2.87 26.40
N TYR A 320 -17.05 3.43 27.59
CA TYR A 320 -16.37 4.61 28.14
C TYR A 320 -14.84 4.59 27.96
N GLY A 321 -14.31 5.68 27.41
CA GLY A 321 -12.92 5.91 27.07
C GLY A 321 -12.47 5.34 25.72
N LEU A 322 -13.19 4.40 25.10
CA LEU A 322 -12.80 3.85 23.80
C LEU A 322 -13.03 4.86 22.67
N VAL A 323 -12.28 4.68 21.58
CA VAL A 323 -12.41 5.49 20.37
C VAL A 323 -12.91 4.61 19.22
N ASN A 324 -13.90 5.10 18.47
CA ASN A 324 -14.41 4.43 17.29
C ASN A 324 -13.33 4.25 16.23
N TRP A 325 -13.32 3.09 15.56
CA TRP A 325 -12.41 2.84 14.44
C TRP A 325 -12.57 3.87 13.32
N SER A 326 -13.82 4.19 12.98
CA SER A 326 -14.15 5.21 11.98
C SER A 326 -15.36 6.02 12.39
N GLU A 327 -15.63 7.13 11.68
CA GLU A 327 -16.71 8.07 12.00
C GLU A 327 -18.04 7.32 12.25
N ARG A 328 -18.55 7.41 13.50
CA ARG A 328 -19.81 6.77 13.94
C ARG A 328 -19.88 5.26 13.73
N ASN A 329 -18.73 4.59 13.71
CA ASN A 329 -18.64 3.15 13.57
C ASN A 329 -18.06 2.53 14.85
N PRO A 330 -18.91 2.08 15.79
CA PRO A 330 -18.50 1.70 17.13
C PRO A 330 -17.94 0.28 17.19
N VAL A 331 -16.81 0.13 16.51
CA VAL A 331 -15.90 -1.02 16.53
C VAL A 331 -14.59 -0.55 17.13
N TYR A 332 -14.09 -1.28 18.13
CA TYR A 332 -12.96 -0.88 18.96
C TYR A 332 -11.81 -1.87 18.80
N TYR A 333 -10.97 -1.66 17.79
CA TYR A 333 -9.71 -2.38 17.63
C TYR A 333 -8.67 -1.86 18.61
N GLY A 334 -7.95 -2.77 19.28
CA GLY A 334 -6.88 -2.39 20.20
C GLY A 334 -5.70 -1.75 19.47
N ASP A 335 -5.35 -2.27 18.28
CA ASP A 335 -4.29 -1.72 17.43
C ASP A 335 -4.65 -0.29 16.97
N ASP A 336 -5.85 -0.06 16.44
CA ASP A 336 -6.27 1.28 16.01
C ASP A 336 -6.39 2.28 17.18
N ASN A 337 -6.87 1.87 18.36
CA ASN A 337 -6.84 2.74 19.54
C ASN A 337 -5.39 3.07 19.95
N ALA A 338 -4.46 2.13 19.88
CA ALA A 338 -3.04 2.41 20.10
C ALA A 338 -2.50 3.43 19.08
N ARG A 339 -2.96 3.38 17.82
CA ARG A 339 -2.68 4.37 16.77
C ARG A 339 -3.40 5.71 16.94
N VAL A 340 -4.27 5.85 17.92
CA VAL A 340 -4.79 7.15 18.36
C VAL A 340 -4.01 7.64 19.58
N ILE A 341 -3.67 6.74 20.50
CA ILE A 341 -2.95 7.04 21.75
C ILE A 341 -1.52 7.50 21.48
N LEU A 342 -0.70 6.72 20.75
CA LEU A 342 0.71 7.06 20.52
C LEU A 342 0.87 8.43 19.82
N PRO A 343 0.14 8.72 18.72
CA PRO A 343 0.26 10.01 18.05
C PRO A 343 -0.26 11.17 18.89
N THR A 344 -1.32 10.96 19.68
CA THR A 344 -1.85 12.00 20.58
C THR A 344 -0.84 12.36 21.67
N LEU A 345 -0.19 11.36 22.29
CA LEU A 345 0.86 11.60 23.30
C LEU A 345 2.05 12.36 22.69
N ALA A 346 2.51 11.94 21.51
CA ALA A 346 3.59 12.61 20.79
C ALA A 346 3.24 14.05 20.41
N ALA A 347 2.07 14.26 19.80
CA ALA A 347 1.58 15.59 19.40
C ALA A 347 1.35 16.50 20.61
N SER A 348 0.70 16.02 21.67
CA SER A 348 0.47 16.77 22.92
C SER A 348 1.78 17.30 23.52
N ARG A 349 2.86 16.50 23.48
CA ARG A 349 4.21 16.93 23.88
C ARG A 349 4.76 18.01 22.95
N LEU A 350 4.80 17.74 21.64
CA LEU A 350 5.37 18.65 20.62
C LEU A 350 4.67 20.02 20.59
N LEU A 351 3.35 20.04 20.83
CA LEU A 351 2.53 21.24 20.85
C LEU A 351 2.56 21.97 22.21
N GLY A 352 3.01 21.29 23.27
CA GLY A 352 2.98 21.78 24.64
C GLY A 352 1.56 21.99 25.17
N ASP A 353 0.57 21.25 24.66
CA ASP A 353 -0.86 21.47 24.93
C ASP A 353 -1.46 20.28 25.70
N PRO A 354 -1.86 20.46 26.97
CA PRO A 354 -2.33 19.36 27.81
C PRO A 354 -3.81 19.00 27.57
N ARG A 355 -4.52 19.67 26.66
CA ARG A 355 -5.98 19.58 26.59
C ARG A 355 -6.53 18.19 26.31
N TRP A 356 -5.75 17.25 25.79
CA TRP A 356 -6.21 15.87 25.50
C TRP A 356 -5.68 14.84 26.51
N ASP A 357 -4.91 15.27 27.50
CA ASP A 357 -4.19 14.37 28.42
C ASP A 357 -5.16 13.49 29.23
N ARG A 358 -6.35 13.99 29.58
CA ARG A 358 -7.38 13.20 30.29
C ARG A 358 -8.01 12.15 29.39
N GLU A 359 -8.41 12.54 28.18
CA GLU A 359 -9.09 11.67 27.23
C GLU A 359 -8.18 10.56 26.74
N VAL A 360 -6.91 10.86 26.40
CA VAL A 360 -5.94 9.85 25.96
C VAL A 360 -5.60 8.85 27.08
N LEU A 361 -5.48 9.31 28.32
CA LEU A 361 -5.26 8.42 29.47
C LEU A 361 -6.50 7.57 29.77
N GLY A 362 -7.70 8.14 29.62
CA GLY A 362 -8.96 7.39 29.67
C GLY A 362 -9.00 6.29 28.61
N CYS A 363 -8.61 6.59 27.37
CA CYS A 363 -8.57 5.59 26.30
C CYS A 363 -7.57 4.46 26.58
N LEU A 364 -6.41 4.80 27.15
CA LEU A 364 -5.43 3.80 27.57
C LEU A 364 -5.99 2.87 28.67
N LEU A 365 -6.65 3.42 29.69
CA LEU A 365 -7.30 2.65 30.75
C LEU A 365 -8.49 1.83 30.23
N ALA A 366 -9.26 2.36 29.29
CA ALA A 366 -10.38 1.66 28.67
C ALA A 366 -9.92 0.43 27.88
N ASN A 367 -8.77 0.52 27.22
CA ASN A 367 -8.16 -0.63 26.57
C ASN A 367 -7.59 -1.62 27.60
N LEU A 368 -6.99 -1.15 28.70
CA LEU A 368 -6.50 -2.02 29.78
C LEU A 368 -7.65 -2.79 30.46
N ARG A 369 -8.73 -2.11 30.84
CA ARG A 369 -9.89 -2.74 31.51
C ARG A 369 -10.61 -3.74 30.60
N THR A 370 -10.43 -3.63 29.28
CA THR A 370 -10.99 -4.58 28.32
C THR A 370 -9.98 -5.62 27.83
N ALA A 371 -8.75 -5.60 28.33
CA ALA A 371 -7.77 -6.67 28.16
C ALA A 371 -7.99 -7.74 29.24
N GLY A 372 -7.83 -9.01 28.86
CA GLY A 372 -7.95 -10.14 29.77
C GLY A 372 -6.78 -10.23 30.75
N LYS A 373 -6.88 -11.16 31.70
CA LYS A 373 -5.93 -11.35 32.82
C LYS A 373 -4.47 -11.51 32.41
N LEU A 374 -4.26 -12.08 31.22
CA LEU A 374 -2.92 -12.36 30.68
C LEU A 374 -2.33 -11.18 29.90
N GLY A 375 -3.05 -10.06 29.78
CA GLY A 375 -2.64 -8.86 29.07
C GLY A 375 -2.96 -8.82 27.58
N PHE A 376 -3.58 -9.89 27.05
CA PHE A 376 -4.11 -9.91 25.68
C PHE A 376 -5.50 -9.30 25.63
N ARG A 377 -5.79 -8.61 24.53
CA ARG A 377 -7.15 -8.15 24.21
C ARG A 377 -7.71 -8.96 23.05
N ARG A 378 -9.03 -9.13 22.99
CA ARG A 378 -9.68 -9.62 21.76
C ARG A 378 -9.35 -8.67 20.59
N ASN A 379 -9.24 -9.20 19.37
CA ASN A 379 -8.80 -8.42 18.19
C ASN A 379 -9.64 -7.17 17.94
N ASN A 380 -10.96 -7.26 18.15
CA ASN A 380 -11.85 -6.12 18.26
C ASN A 380 -12.96 -6.41 19.26
N LEU A 381 -13.55 -5.32 19.74
CA LEU A 381 -14.83 -5.31 20.45
C LEU A 381 -15.83 -4.51 19.61
N ARG A 382 -17.12 -4.78 19.77
CA ARG A 382 -18.19 -4.04 19.12
C ARG A 382 -19.17 -3.55 20.16
N GLU A 383 -19.73 -2.36 19.98
CA GLU A 383 -20.74 -1.80 20.90
C GLU A 383 -21.88 -2.79 21.17
N ARG A 384 -22.38 -3.47 20.12
CA ARG A 384 -23.44 -4.48 20.23
C ARG A 384 -23.13 -5.62 21.23
N ASP A 385 -21.85 -5.85 21.51
CA ASP A 385 -21.45 -6.91 22.41
C ASP A 385 -21.54 -6.43 23.87
N PHE A 386 -21.36 -5.14 24.15
CA PHE A 386 -21.54 -4.59 25.49
C PHE A 386 -23.01 -4.66 25.90
N THR A 387 -23.27 -4.94 27.19
CA THR A 387 -24.63 -4.86 27.72
C THR A 387 -24.88 -3.44 28.23
N ALA A 388 -26.14 -3.11 28.54
CA ALA A 388 -26.50 -1.82 29.13
C ALA A 388 -25.91 -1.59 30.54
N ASP A 389 -25.27 -2.62 31.13
CA ASP A 389 -24.55 -2.50 32.39
C ASP A 389 -23.18 -1.83 32.15
N PRO A 390 -22.90 -0.68 32.80
CA PRO A 390 -21.60 -0.01 32.73
C PRO A 390 -20.43 -0.89 33.21
N GLU A 391 -20.68 -1.95 33.99
CA GLU A 391 -19.67 -2.92 34.41
C GLU A 391 -19.49 -4.11 33.43
N SER A 392 -20.20 -4.12 32.30
CA SER A 392 -20.14 -5.22 31.32
C SER A 392 -18.76 -5.47 30.74
N TRP A 393 -17.84 -4.50 30.83
CA TRP A 393 -16.43 -4.66 30.49
C TRP A 393 -15.73 -5.74 31.32
N ARG A 394 -16.15 -5.97 32.57
CA ARG A 394 -15.51 -6.92 33.51
C ARG A 394 -15.42 -8.33 32.92
N ARG A 395 -16.39 -8.74 32.12
CA ARG A 395 -16.36 -10.05 31.45
C ARG A 395 -15.12 -10.23 30.58
N TYR A 396 -14.66 -9.17 29.91
CA TYR A 396 -13.45 -9.19 29.09
C TYR A 396 -12.20 -9.18 29.97
N HIS A 397 -12.22 -8.40 31.05
CA HIS A 397 -11.11 -8.33 31.99
C HIS A 397 -10.82 -9.67 32.65
N GLU A 398 -11.87 -10.41 32.98
CA GLU A 398 -11.77 -11.69 33.68
C GLU A 398 -11.38 -12.86 32.76
N GLU A 399 -11.37 -12.67 31.43
CA GLU A 399 -11.00 -13.71 30.47
C GLU A 399 -9.50 -14.03 30.48
N GLU A 400 -9.17 -15.31 30.31
CA GLU A 400 -7.81 -15.77 30.00
C GLU A 400 -7.62 -15.82 28.47
N THR A 401 -7.90 -14.71 27.80
CA THR A 401 -7.71 -14.59 26.35
C THR A 401 -6.23 -14.69 26.01
N ILE A 402 -5.90 -15.46 24.96
CA ILE A 402 -4.56 -15.50 24.35
C ILE A 402 -4.71 -15.32 22.84
N THR A 403 -3.99 -14.34 22.30
CA THR A 403 -3.88 -14.10 20.86
C THR A 403 -2.41 -13.93 20.50
N LEU A 404 -1.76 -15.01 20.07
CA LEU A 404 -0.36 -15.01 19.62
C LEU A 404 -0.20 -14.40 18.22
N ALA A 405 -0.79 -13.23 17.97
CA ALA A 405 -0.71 -12.49 16.72
C ALA A 405 -0.27 -11.05 17.01
N PRO A 406 1.04 -10.75 16.94
CA PRO A 406 1.60 -9.41 17.17
C PRO A 406 0.81 -8.27 16.50
N HIS A 407 0.28 -8.49 15.30
CA HIS A 407 -0.55 -7.58 14.52
C HIS A 407 -1.67 -6.93 15.31
N TYR A 408 -2.33 -7.67 16.19
CA TYR A 408 -3.49 -7.17 16.94
C TYR A 408 -3.13 -6.66 18.34
N GLN A 409 -1.89 -6.85 18.80
CA GLN A 409 -1.56 -6.73 20.22
C GLN A 409 -0.41 -5.75 20.50
N CYS A 410 0.64 -5.76 19.68
CA CYS A 410 1.94 -5.16 20.03
C CYS A 410 1.89 -3.66 20.31
N TYR A 411 1.14 -2.90 19.53
CA TYR A 411 1.10 -1.45 19.68
C TYR A 411 0.34 -1.05 20.95
N LEU A 412 -0.63 -1.86 21.37
CA LEU A 412 -1.32 -1.64 22.63
C LEU A 412 -0.41 -1.96 23.83
N TRP A 413 0.42 -3.00 23.75
CA TRP A 413 1.46 -3.24 24.76
C TRP A 413 2.47 -2.11 24.83
N ALA A 414 2.89 -1.55 23.68
CA ALA A 414 3.75 -0.37 23.65
C ALA A 414 3.09 0.83 24.34
N CYS A 415 1.79 1.04 24.14
CA CYS A 415 1.02 2.06 24.86
C CYS A 415 1.00 1.82 26.37
N TYR A 416 0.81 0.58 26.82
CA TYR A 416 0.84 0.26 28.25
C TYR A 416 2.21 0.51 28.87
N LEU A 417 3.30 0.05 28.23
CA LEU A 417 4.65 0.28 28.72
C LEU A 417 4.94 1.78 28.84
N TRP A 418 4.56 2.59 27.84
CA TRP A 418 4.77 4.02 27.88
C TRP A 418 3.86 4.70 28.92
N GLY A 419 2.60 4.27 29.02
CA GLY A 419 1.66 4.72 30.04
C GLY A 419 2.16 4.44 31.46
N HIS A 420 2.78 3.29 31.70
CA HIS A 420 3.44 2.98 32.96
C HIS A 420 4.56 3.98 33.26
N ALA A 421 5.43 4.27 32.29
CA ALA A 421 6.51 5.24 32.46
C ALA A 421 6.00 6.66 32.76
N LEU A 422 4.88 7.05 32.15
CA LEU A 422 4.26 8.37 32.32
C LEU A 422 3.52 8.51 33.65
N THR A 423 2.91 7.44 34.16
CA THR A 423 1.99 7.52 35.30
C THR A 423 2.54 6.88 36.56
N GLY A 424 3.32 5.80 36.44
CA GLY A 424 3.69 4.92 37.55
C GLY A 424 2.72 3.76 37.77
N TYR A 425 1.60 3.71 37.04
CA TYR A 425 0.55 2.71 37.23
C TYR A 425 1.04 1.31 36.85
N ARG A 426 1.23 0.44 37.85
CA ARG A 426 1.79 -0.90 37.67
C ARG A 426 0.96 -1.83 36.78
N PRO A 427 -0.40 -1.81 36.81
CA PRO A 427 -1.20 -2.72 35.99
C PRO A 427 -0.90 -2.65 34.48
N PHE A 428 -0.47 -1.50 33.96
CA PHE A 428 -0.02 -1.39 32.58
C PHE A 428 1.22 -2.25 32.30
N LEU A 429 2.26 -2.13 33.13
CA LEU A 429 3.50 -2.90 32.98
C LEU A 429 3.23 -4.40 33.11
N GLU A 430 2.45 -4.80 34.12
CA GLU A 430 2.16 -6.21 34.38
C GLU A 430 1.42 -6.87 33.22
N ALA A 431 0.39 -6.20 32.67
CA ALA A 431 -0.35 -6.70 31.52
C ALA A 431 0.57 -6.87 30.28
N ALA A 432 1.33 -5.82 29.93
CA ALA A 432 2.23 -5.88 28.78
C ALA A 432 3.32 -6.94 28.94
N ARG A 433 3.99 -6.98 30.11
CA ARG A 433 5.09 -7.92 30.38
C ARG A 433 4.61 -9.37 30.33
N SER A 434 3.45 -9.68 30.91
CA SER A 434 2.85 -11.01 30.85
C SER A 434 2.60 -11.45 29.40
N ALA A 435 1.91 -10.61 28.62
CA ALA A 435 1.55 -10.95 27.25
C ALA A 435 2.76 -11.05 26.31
N ILE A 436 3.75 -10.15 26.47
CA ILE A 436 5.01 -10.19 25.72
C ILE A 436 5.77 -11.48 25.99
N ARG A 437 5.89 -11.90 27.26
CA ARG A 437 6.58 -13.16 27.62
C ARG A 437 5.93 -14.36 26.96
N ILE A 438 4.62 -14.53 27.13
CA ILE A 438 3.86 -15.65 26.54
C ILE A 438 4.02 -15.65 25.00
N THR A 439 4.03 -14.47 24.40
CA THR A 439 4.24 -14.32 22.95
C THR A 439 5.66 -14.71 22.54
N MET A 440 6.69 -14.28 23.26
CA MET A 440 8.09 -14.60 22.95
C MET A 440 8.45 -16.07 23.21
N GLU A 441 7.84 -16.72 24.20
CA GLU A 441 7.98 -18.16 24.44
C GLU A 441 7.44 -18.99 23.27
N ALA A 442 6.42 -18.49 22.57
CA ALA A 442 5.86 -19.13 21.38
C ALA A 442 6.66 -18.83 20.08
N TYR A 443 7.67 -17.95 20.11
CA TYR A 443 8.37 -17.52 18.90
C TYR A 443 9.41 -18.55 18.36
N PRO A 444 9.50 -18.77 17.03
CA PRO A 444 8.65 -18.20 15.98
C PRO A 444 7.41 -19.06 15.64
N GLY A 445 7.44 -20.35 15.94
CA GLY A 445 6.49 -21.33 15.36
C GLY A 445 5.05 -21.25 15.88
N GLY A 446 4.84 -20.69 17.07
CA GLY A 446 3.52 -20.55 17.69
C GLY A 446 2.80 -19.25 17.32
N TRP A 447 3.44 -18.35 16.58
CA TRP A 447 2.82 -17.09 16.15
C TRP A 447 1.83 -17.32 15.01
N ARG A 448 0.66 -16.72 15.16
CA ARG A 448 -0.28 -16.48 14.05
C ARG A 448 0.13 -15.20 13.36
N TRP A 449 -0.04 -15.15 12.04
CA TRP A 449 0.28 -13.98 11.24
C TRP A 449 -0.90 -13.57 10.38
N THR A 450 -1.00 -12.29 10.05
CA THR A 450 -2.16 -11.75 9.32
C THR A 450 -2.03 -12.00 7.82
N ASN A 451 -1.24 -11.21 7.10
CA ASN A 451 -0.99 -11.41 5.67
C ASN A 451 0.51 -11.48 5.31
N GLY A 452 1.41 -11.30 6.28
CA GLY A 452 2.83 -11.64 6.18
C GLY A 452 3.43 -11.88 7.57
N PHE A 453 4.38 -12.82 7.68
CA PHE A 453 5.10 -13.09 8.93
C PHE A 453 6.12 -11.98 9.24
N THR A 454 6.72 -11.37 8.21
CA THR A 454 7.62 -10.21 8.36
C THR A 454 6.95 -9.05 9.11
N GLN A 455 5.65 -8.85 8.88
CA GLN A 455 4.83 -7.82 9.52
C GLN A 455 4.75 -8.01 11.04
N GLU A 456 4.62 -9.27 11.48
CA GLU A 456 4.56 -9.62 12.89
C GLU A 456 5.89 -9.31 13.59
N MET A 457 7.01 -9.64 12.94
CA MET A 457 8.36 -9.32 13.43
C MET A 457 8.57 -7.81 13.53
N ALA A 458 8.21 -7.06 12.47
CA ALA A 458 8.35 -5.61 12.42
C ALA A 458 7.58 -4.91 13.55
N ARG A 459 6.35 -5.35 13.84
CA ARG A 459 5.53 -4.78 14.92
C ARG A 459 6.04 -5.09 16.31
N MET A 460 6.63 -6.28 16.51
CA MET A 460 7.11 -6.70 17.83
C MET A 460 8.33 -5.89 18.30
N LEU A 461 9.08 -5.27 17.38
CA LEU A 461 10.26 -4.48 17.74
C LEU A 461 9.94 -3.31 18.69
N LEU A 462 8.81 -2.62 18.49
CA LEU A 462 8.45 -1.45 19.31
C LEU A 462 8.24 -1.81 20.78
N PRO A 463 7.32 -2.73 21.16
CA PRO A 463 7.13 -3.10 22.55
C PRO A 463 8.37 -3.76 23.17
N LEU A 464 9.18 -4.52 22.40
CA LEU A 464 10.44 -5.07 22.93
C LEU A 464 11.46 -3.98 23.26
N SER A 465 11.57 -2.96 22.41
CA SER A 465 12.45 -1.80 22.66
C SER A 465 12.02 -1.03 23.90
N PHE A 466 10.72 -0.84 24.08
CA PHE A 466 10.14 -0.17 25.25
C PHE A 466 10.29 -1.00 26.53
N LEU A 467 10.09 -2.32 26.45
CA LEU A 467 10.27 -3.22 27.58
C LEU A 467 11.73 -3.27 28.02
N LEU A 468 12.68 -3.34 27.08
CA LEU A 468 14.10 -3.30 27.39
C LEU A 468 14.51 -1.98 28.06
N ARG A 469 13.89 -0.86 27.65
CA ARG A 469 14.13 0.46 28.26
C ARG A 469 13.66 0.52 29.72
N LEU A 470 12.54 -0.13 30.05
CA LEU A 470 12.01 -0.20 31.41
C LEU A 470 12.74 -1.25 32.27
N GLU A 471 13.00 -2.42 31.72
CA GLU A 471 13.58 -3.58 32.40
C GLU A 471 14.78 -4.10 31.57
N PRO A 472 15.99 -3.54 31.75
CA PRO A 472 17.17 -3.85 30.94
C PRO A 472 17.81 -5.19 31.33
N THR A 473 17.12 -6.30 31.03
CA THR A 473 17.57 -7.66 31.32
C THR A 473 18.21 -8.31 30.09
N ALA A 474 19.07 -9.30 30.31
CA ALA A 474 19.65 -10.10 29.23
C ALA A 474 18.57 -10.87 28.43
N GLU A 475 17.46 -11.25 29.08
CA GLU A 475 16.32 -11.91 28.44
C GLU A 475 15.63 -10.97 27.45
N HIS A 476 15.24 -9.77 27.88
CA HIS A 476 14.58 -8.79 27.02
C HIS A 476 15.48 -8.34 25.87
N ARG A 477 16.78 -8.21 26.13
CA ARG A 477 17.77 -7.93 25.09
C ARG A 477 17.83 -9.07 24.07
N GLY A 478 17.92 -10.31 24.54
CA GLY A 478 17.93 -11.49 23.69
C GLY A 478 16.67 -11.64 22.83
N TRP A 479 15.50 -11.26 23.34
CA TRP A 479 14.26 -11.24 22.55
C TRP A 479 14.29 -10.19 21.44
N LEU A 480 14.70 -8.95 21.74
CA LEU A 480 14.84 -7.89 20.74
C LEU A 480 15.84 -8.29 19.65
N ASP A 481 17.02 -8.76 20.05
CA ASP A 481 18.09 -9.17 19.14
C ASP A 481 17.65 -10.31 18.23
N ARG A 482 16.90 -11.30 18.76
CA ARG A 482 16.39 -12.42 17.98
C ARG A 482 15.38 -11.99 16.92
N VAL A 483 14.36 -11.21 17.30
CA VAL A 483 13.32 -10.76 16.35
C VAL A 483 13.91 -9.82 15.31
N ALA A 484 14.80 -8.91 15.72
CA ALA A 484 15.46 -8.01 14.80
C ALA A 484 16.38 -8.75 13.82
N ALA A 485 17.15 -9.74 14.27
CA ALA A 485 17.98 -10.54 13.36
C ALA A 485 17.14 -11.28 12.31
N ASP A 486 16.02 -11.87 12.70
CA ASP A 486 15.13 -12.59 11.78
C ASP A 486 14.43 -11.64 10.79
N LEU A 487 14.06 -10.43 11.22
CA LEU A 487 13.54 -9.37 10.36
C LEU A 487 14.61 -8.90 9.36
N LEU A 488 15.81 -8.60 9.84
CA LEU A 488 16.92 -8.09 9.02
C LEU A 488 17.47 -9.13 8.05
N ALA A 489 17.26 -10.42 8.32
CA ALA A 489 17.51 -11.48 7.35
C ALA A 489 16.63 -11.36 6.09
N GLN A 490 15.53 -10.59 6.13
CA GLN A 490 14.71 -10.26 4.96
C GLN A 490 15.10 -8.92 4.30
N MET A 491 16.08 -8.18 4.84
CA MET A 491 16.51 -6.90 4.28
C MET A 491 17.46 -7.10 3.10
N ALA A 492 17.02 -6.73 1.90
CA ALA A 492 17.81 -6.73 0.68
C ALA A 492 18.91 -5.66 0.72
N PRO A 493 19.97 -5.75 -0.13
CA PRO A 493 21.04 -4.74 -0.19
C PRO A 493 20.54 -3.31 -0.37
N SER A 494 19.44 -3.12 -1.10
CA SER A 494 18.75 -1.85 -1.33
C SER A 494 18.23 -1.17 -0.06
N GLY A 495 18.09 -1.90 1.06
CA GLY A 495 17.42 -1.47 2.27
C GLY A 495 15.94 -1.90 2.34
N ALA A 496 15.37 -2.41 1.24
CA ALA A 496 14.02 -2.97 1.23
C ALA A 496 13.92 -4.19 2.16
N ILE A 497 12.81 -4.35 2.88
CA ILE A 497 12.53 -5.52 3.70
C ILE A 497 11.50 -6.37 2.96
N HIS A 498 11.90 -7.57 2.54
CA HIS A 498 11.03 -8.47 1.78
C HIS A 498 9.99 -9.17 2.65
N GLU A 499 8.82 -9.41 2.07
CA GLU A 499 7.77 -10.16 2.73
C GLU A 499 8.08 -11.66 2.76
N LYS A 500 7.86 -12.25 3.93
CA LYS A 500 7.99 -13.68 4.20
C LYS A 500 6.68 -14.21 4.75
N LEU A 501 6.24 -15.32 4.20
CA LEU A 501 5.15 -16.16 4.68
C LEU A 501 5.68 -17.13 5.74
N GLY A 502 4.92 -17.28 6.82
CA GLY A 502 5.12 -18.34 7.80
C GLY A 502 4.45 -19.64 7.36
N ASP A 503 4.18 -20.54 8.30
CA ASP A 503 3.28 -21.67 8.05
C ASP A 503 1.90 -21.13 7.61
N LEU A 504 1.44 -21.55 6.43
CA LEU A 504 0.16 -21.10 5.85
C LEU A 504 -1.04 -21.43 6.75
N ALA A 505 -0.96 -22.50 7.55
CA ALA A 505 -2.00 -22.85 8.52
C ALA A 505 -2.12 -21.84 9.67
N MET A 506 -1.06 -21.05 9.89
CA MET A 506 -1.00 -20.01 10.91
C MET A 506 -1.33 -18.62 10.36
N GLY A 507 -1.48 -18.50 9.04
CA GLY A 507 -1.86 -17.25 8.36
C GLY A 507 -3.36 -17.01 8.37
N ARG A 508 -3.80 -15.81 8.73
CA ARG A 508 -5.21 -15.41 8.65
C ARG A 508 -5.64 -15.16 7.20
N TYR A 509 -4.74 -14.55 6.42
CA TYR A 509 -4.92 -14.15 5.03
C TYR A 509 -3.69 -14.55 4.20
N PRO A 510 -3.46 -15.86 4.03
CA PRO A 510 -2.37 -16.35 3.18
C PRO A 510 -2.58 -15.93 1.72
N PRO A 511 -1.56 -16.05 0.84
CA PRO A 511 -1.75 -15.87 -0.59
C PRO A 511 -2.90 -16.73 -1.13
N PRO A 512 -3.63 -16.29 -2.17
CA PRO A 512 -4.71 -17.07 -2.75
C PRO A 512 -4.23 -18.48 -3.13
N GLN A 513 -5.01 -19.49 -2.73
CA GLN A 513 -4.71 -20.91 -2.95
C GLN A 513 -5.35 -21.47 -4.24
N SER A 514 -6.07 -20.64 -4.98
CA SER A 514 -6.63 -20.93 -6.30
C SER A 514 -6.89 -19.63 -7.06
N ASN A 515 -7.21 -19.74 -8.35
CA ASN A 515 -7.62 -18.59 -9.17
C ASN A 515 -8.93 -17.97 -8.67
N GLU A 516 -9.88 -18.78 -8.21
CA GLU A 516 -11.19 -18.35 -7.70
C GLU A 516 -11.05 -17.53 -6.41
N ALA A 517 -10.06 -17.85 -5.59
CA ALA A 517 -9.77 -17.15 -4.33
C ALA A 517 -9.10 -15.77 -4.53
N TYR A 518 -8.63 -15.44 -5.74
CA TYR A 518 -8.03 -14.14 -6.01
C TYR A 518 -9.06 -13.01 -5.84
N GLY A 519 -8.73 -11.94 -5.09
CA GLY A 519 -9.59 -10.77 -4.94
C GLY A 519 -10.84 -10.98 -4.07
N THR A 520 -10.95 -12.09 -3.33
CA THR A 520 -12.16 -12.37 -2.52
C THR A 520 -12.01 -12.03 -1.04
N ASN A 521 -10.78 -11.75 -0.57
CA ASN A 521 -10.44 -11.46 0.82
C ASN A 521 -9.25 -10.47 0.88
N GLU A 522 -8.84 -10.09 2.09
CA GLU A 522 -7.47 -9.58 2.33
C GLU A 522 -6.44 -10.65 1.95
N ALA A 523 -5.24 -10.24 1.54
CA ALA A 523 -4.22 -11.17 1.06
C ALA A 523 -2.80 -10.61 1.16
N ALA A 524 -1.83 -11.54 1.13
CA ALA A 524 -0.41 -11.22 1.01
C ALA A 524 -0.07 -10.55 -0.34
N LEU A 525 0.93 -9.67 -0.34
CA LEU A 525 1.50 -9.10 -1.58
C LEU A 525 2.36 -10.08 -2.37
N VAL A 526 2.83 -11.15 -1.72
CA VAL A 526 3.61 -12.24 -2.33
C VAL A 526 2.70 -13.43 -2.62
N GLN A 527 3.05 -14.24 -3.63
CA GLN A 527 2.47 -15.57 -3.81
C GLN A 527 3.32 -16.63 -3.09
N ALA A 528 4.64 -16.45 -3.05
CA ALA A 528 5.58 -17.37 -2.40
C ALA A 528 6.78 -16.62 -1.81
N ASN A 529 7.45 -17.25 -0.85
CA ASN A 529 8.72 -16.74 -0.31
C ASN A 529 9.76 -16.62 -1.43
N GLY A 530 10.40 -15.45 -1.52
CA GLY A 530 11.35 -15.12 -2.58
C GLY A 530 10.81 -14.16 -3.65
N ASP A 531 9.50 -13.88 -3.66
CA ASP A 531 8.95 -12.74 -4.40
C ASP A 531 9.54 -11.42 -3.82
N PRO A 532 10.17 -10.55 -4.63
CA PRO A 532 11.00 -9.45 -4.14
C PRO A 532 10.21 -8.18 -3.80
N VAL A 533 9.05 -8.34 -3.14
CA VAL A 533 8.20 -7.22 -2.73
C VAL A 533 8.45 -6.83 -1.28
N CYS A 534 8.39 -5.53 -1.01
CA CYS A 534 8.24 -5.00 0.33
C CYS A 534 6.83 -4.44 0.53
N ASP A 535 6.28 -4.67 1.73
CA ASP A 535 5.00 -4.08 2.16
C ASP A 535 5.28 -2.81 3.00
N LEU A 536 4.97 -1.65 2.44
CA LEU A 536 5.13 -0.37 3.13
C LEU A 536 4.02 -0.08 4.14
N LEU A 537 2.91 -0.79 4.04
CA LEU A 537 1.75 -0.61 4.88
C LEU A 537 1.83 -1.41 6.18
N TYR A 538 2.21 -2.68 6.07
CA TYR A 538 2.18 -3.60 7.21
C TYR A 538 3.55 -4.01 7.75
N THR A 539 4.65 -3.70 7.05
CA THR A 539 6.01 -4.07 7.49
C THR A 539 6.92 -2.86 7.64
N THR A 540 7.17 -2.13 6.55
CA THR A 540 8.32 -1.21 6.45
C THR A 540 8.23 -0.05 7.43
N ASN A 541 7.06 0.57 7.54
CA ASN A 541 6.77 1.64 8.48
C ASN A 541 6.99 1.23 9.95
N PHE A 542 6.57 0.02 10.34
CA PHE A 542 6.73 -0.48 11.71
C PHE A 542 8.17 -0.91 11.98
N ALA A 543 8.81 -1.53 11.00
CA ALA A 543 10.23 -1.83 11.08
C ALA A 543 11.04 -0.54 11.26
N PHE A 544 10.68 0.53 10.55
CA PHE A 544 11.39 1.80 10.66
C PHE A 544 11.28 2.42 12.05
N LEU A 545 10.07 2.49 12.61
CA LEU A 545 9.86 2.96 13.99
C LEU A 545 10.54 2.03 15.02
N GLY A 546 10.39 0.72 14.84
CA GLY A 546 10.94 -0.29 15.75
C GLY A 546 12.47 -0.27 15.78
N LEU A 547 13.12 -0.20 14.61
CA LEU A 547 14.57 -0.09 14.49
C LEU A 547 15.09 1.24 15.05
N HIS A 548 14.35 2.33 14.84
CA HIS A 548 14.68 3.63 15.43
C HIS A 548 14.72 3.56 16.97
N GLU A 549 13.68 3.01 17.59
CA GLU A 549 13.64 2.85 19.05
C GLU A 549 14.67 1.84 19.56
N ALA A 550 14.89 0.74 18.81
CA ALA A 550 15.91 -0.26 19.12
C ALA A 550 17.32 0.34 19.11
N ALA A 551 17.63 1.19 18.11
CA ALA A 551 18.92 1.86 17.98
C ALA A 551 19.22 2.82 19.15
N LEU A 552 18.19 3.40 19.77
CA LEU A 552 18.34 4.29 20.91
C LEU A 552 18.52 3.54 22.24
N VAL A 553 17.88 2.38 22.40
CA VAL A 553 17.99 1.58 23.64
C VAL A 553 19.18 0.60 23.62
N ALA A 554 19.69 0.24 22.44
CA ALA A 554 20.80 -0.70 22.24
C ALA A 554 21.75 -0.22 21.10
N PRO A 555 22.46 0.91 21.29
CA PRO A 555 23.24 1.56 20.23
C PRO A 555 24.38 0.70 19.66
N GLU A 556 24.90 -0.24 20.44
CA GLU A 556 25.98 -1.14 20.04
C GLU A 556 25.55 -2.33 19.15
N ALA A 557 24.25 -2.54 18.94
CA ALA A 557 23.69 -3.71 18.27
C ALA A 557 23.62 -3.60 16.73
N GLY A 558 24.07 -2.48 16.14
CA GLY A 558 24.01 -2.27 14.69
C GLY A 558 22.63 -1.89 14.14
N TYR A 559 21.61 -1.73 14.99
CA TYR A 559 20.26 -1.29 14.57
C TYR A 559 20.26 0.01 13.80
N ARG A 560 21.12 0.95 14.20
CA ARG A 560 21.26 2.24 13.52
C ARG A 560 21.64 2.08 12.04
N ALA A 561 22.54 1.14 11.73
CA ALA A 561 22.94 0.90 10.34
C ALA A 561 21.80 0.31 9.51
N ALA A 562 20.95 -0.55 10.10
CA ALA A 562 19.77 -1.06 9.43
C ALA A 562 18.69 0.02 9.23
N GLU A 563 18.47 0.85 10.25
CA GLU A 563 17.58 2.01 10.21
C GLU A 563 18.01 3.01 9.12
N ASP A 564 19.30 3.33 9.03
CA ASP A 564 19.85 4.25 8.02
C ASP A 564 19.64 3.71 6.59
N ARG A 565 19.89 2.42 6.36
CA ARG A 565 19.62 1.78 5.06
C ARG A 565 18.14 1.80 4.68
N LEU A 566 17.25 1.60 5.66
CA LEU A 566 15.81 1.68 5.44
C LEU A 566 15.35 3.12 5.13
N ALA A 567 15.93 4.12 5.81
CA ALA A 567 15.67 5.53 5.54
C ALA A 567 16.12 5.92 4.12
N GLU A 568 17.31 5.49 3.70
CA GLU A 568 17.80 5.70 2.33
C GLU A 568 16.85 5.06 1.30
N PHE A 569 16.44 3.81 1.52
CA PHE A 569 15.47 3.14 0.67
C PHE A 569 14.17 3.94 0.53
N LEU A 570 13.57 4.35 1.65
CA LEU A 570 12.33 5.13 1.68
C LEU A 570 12.48 6.48 0.97
N CYS A 571 13.62 7.16 1.11
CA CYS A 571 13.89 8.40 0.39
C CYS A 571 13.96 8.19 -1.13
N ARG A 572 14.57 7.08 -1.58
CA ARG A 572 14.67 6.78 -3.01
C ARG A 572 13.31 6.55 -3.63
N ILE A 573 12.45 5.79 -2.96
CA ILE A 573 11.20 5.30 -3.56
C ILE A 573 10.02 6.26 -3.38
N GLN A 574 10.15 7.37 -2.64
CA GLN A 574 9.05 8.33 -2.47
C GLN A 574 8.51 8.80 -3.83
N VAL A 575 7.18 8.76 -3.98
CA VAL A 575 6.51 9.01 -5.27
C VAL A 575 6.90 10.36 -5.84
N ARG A 576 7.23 10.38 -7.13
CA ARG A 576 7.36 11.56 -7.99
C ARG A 576 6.31 11.53 -9.08
N SER A 577 5.46 12.55 -9.17
CA SER A 577 4.51 12.66 -10.27
C SER A 577 4.09 14.09 -10.58
N THR A 578 4.30 14.51 -11.84
CA THR A 578 3.71 15.75 -12.38
C THR A 578 2.33 15.50 -12.99
N LYS A 579 2.04 14.27 -13.43
CA LYS A 579 0.78 13.87 -14.05
C LYS A 579 -0.33 13.60 -13.03
N HIS A 580 0.04 13.04 -11.88
CA HIS A 580 -0.83 12.70 -10.77
C HIS A 580 -0.32 13.42 -9.50
N PRO A 581 -0.43 14.75 -9.43
CA PRO A 581 0.13 15.53 -8.33
C PRO A 581 -0.43 15.16 -6.95
N TYR A 582 -1.62 14.56 -6.91
CA TYR A 582 -2.24 14.06 -5.69
C TYR A 582 -1.51 12.84 -5.06
N LEU A 583 -0.55 12.25 -5.78
CA LEU A 583 0.34 11.19 -5.30
C LEU A 583 1.75 11.70 -4.99
N ASP A 584 2.12 12.91 -5.44
CA ASP A 584 3.50 13.41 -5.29
C ASP A 584 3.83 13.66 -3.81
N GLY A 585 4.91 13.03 -3.33
CA GLY A 585 5.32 13.10 -1.92
C GLY A 585 4.75 12.01 -1.01
N ALA A 586 3.90 11.12 -1.53
CA ALA A 586 3.42 9.94 -0.82
C ALA A 586 4.32 8.72 -1.03
N TRP A 587 4.01 7.64 -0.31
CA TRP A 587 4.47 6.27 -0.56
C TRP A 587 3.25 5.35 -0.82
N MET A 588 3.35 4.45 -1.79
CA MET A 588 2.36 3.39 -2.04
C MET A 588 2.74 2.10 -1.31
N ARG A 589 1.78 1.19 -1.16
CA ARG A 589 1.94 -0.07 -0.41
C ARG A 589 3.05 -0.98 -0.92
N ALA A 590 3.02 -1.42 -2.17
CA ALA A 590 3.88 -2.50 -2.67
C ALA A 590 5.00 -1.98 -3.56
N PHE A 591 6.26 -2.26 -3.21
CA PHE A 591 7.41 -1.92 -4.04
C PHE A 591 8.29 -3.15 -4.29
N ASP A 592 8.58 -3.41 -5.57
CA ASP A 592 9.46 -4.49 -6.00
C ASP A 592 10.86 -3.93 -6.24
N ASP A 593 11.82 -4.33 -5.42
CA ASP A 593 13.17 -3.74 -5.46
C ASP A 593 14.10 -4.34 -6.52
N GLN A 594 13.67 -5.42 -7.19
CA GLN A 594 14.37 -5.97 -8.35
C GLN A 594 13.92 -5.29 -9.64
N LEU A 595 12.63 -5.01 -9.77
CA LEU A 595 12.09 -4.21 -10.86
C LEU A 595 12.33 -2.70 -10.65
N TRP A 596 12.51 -2.29 -9.40
CA TRP A 596 12.58 -0.90 -8.96
C TRP A 596 11.33 -0.09 -9.35
N GLU A 597 10.16 -0.70 -9.17
CA GLU A 597 8.86 -0.10 -9.48
C GLU A 597 7.79 -0.51 -8.45
N TYR A 598 6.71 0.28 -8.35
CA TYR A 598 5.55 -0.07 -7.54
C TYR A 598 4.80 -1.25 -8.16
N TRP A 599 5.02 -2.45 -7.59
CA TRP A 599 4.53 -3.72 -8.10
C TRP A 599 4.28 -4.71 -6.97
N GLY A 600 3.28 -5.58 -7.13
CA GLY A 600 2.98 -6.66 -6.20
C GLY A 600 1.74 -7.46 -6.60
N SER A 601 1.46 -8.56 -5.90
CA SER A 601 0.17 -9.26 -6.04
C SER A 601 -0.95 -8.40 -5.48
N SER A 602 -1.86 -7.93 -6.34
CA SER A 602 -3.01 -7.12 -5.92
C SER A 602 -4.23 -7.98 -5.61
N ALA A 603 -4.04 -9.08 -4.89
CA ALA A 603 -5.11 -10.00 -4.48
C ALA A 603 -5.96 -9.47 -3.33
N ASP A 604 -5.46 -8.47 -2.61
CA ASP A 604 -6.12 -7.86 -1.45
C ASP A 604 -7.30 -6.98 -1.87
N LEU A 605 -8.49 -7.29 -1.34
CA LEU A 605 -9.75 -6.59 -1.64
C LEU A 605 -9.79 -5.13 -1.14
N GLY A 606 -9.10 -4.83 -0.03
CA GLY A 606 -9.10 -3.50 0.58
C GLY A 606 -7.93 -2.65 0.12
N TRP A 607 -6.72 -3.17 0.33
CA TRP A 607 -5.47 -2.43 0.26
C TRP A 607 -4.52 -3.01 -0.78
N GLY A 608 -4.98 -3.25 -2.02
CA GLY A 608 -4.13 -3.81 -3.09
C GLY A 608 -2.80 -3.06 -3.34
N ALA A 609 -1.95 -3.65 -4.19
CA ALA A 609 -0.53 -3.27 -4.33
C ALA A 609 -0.24 -1.76 -4.51
N TRP A 610 -1.12 -1.04 -5.23
CA TRP A 610 -0.91 0.37 -5.56
C TRP A 610 -1.63 1.36 -4.65
N CYS A 611 -2.26 0.91 -3.56
CA CYS A 611 -2.93 1.84 -2.65
C CYS A 611 -1.94 2.77 -1.95
N VAL A 612 -2.46 3.91 -1.48
CA VAL A 612 -1.77 4.87 -0.63
C VAL A 612 -2.60 5.02 0.63
N GLU A 613 -2.03 4.85 1.80
CA GLU A 613 -2.71 5.08 3.08
C GLU A 613 -2.04 6.23 3.83
N SER A 614 -2.83 7.21 4.27
CA SER A 614 -2.35 8.39 4.98
C SER A 614 -1.80 7.99 6.34
N GLY A 615 -2.65 7.39 7.18
CA GLY A 615 -2.27 6.63 8.35
C GLY A 615 -1.44 5.40 7.98
N TRP A 616 -0.86 4.75 8.98
CA TRP A 616 -0.01 3.57 8.84
C TRP A 616 1.24 3.86 8.03
N THR A 617 1.14 3.87 6.71
CA THR A 617 2.30 4.04 5.81
C THR A 617 2.91 5.43 5.94
N ASN A 618 2.20 6.45 5.46
CA ASN A 618 2.79 7.76 5.19
C ASN A 618 3.10 8.53 6.48
N THR A 619 2.21 8.45 7.48
CA THR A 619 2.35 9.12 8.79
C THR A 619 3.55 8.63 9.58
N TRP A 620 3.75 7.32 9.70
CA TRP A 620 4.86 6.77 10.48
C TRP A 620 6.20 6.95 9.76
N ILE A 621 6.25 6.79 8.44
CA ILE A 621 7.47 7.10 7.66
C ILE A 621 7.87 8.57 7.89
N ALA A 622 6.94 9.52 7.71
CA ALA A 622 7.22 10.93 7.92
C ALA A 622 7.63 11.26 9.37
N SER A 623 6.93 10.67 10.35
CA SER A 623 7.21 10.95 11.76
C SER A 623 8.57 10.42 12.20
N VAL A 624 8.97 9.22 11.75
CA VAL A 624 10.31 8.68 12.05
C VAL A 624 11.41 9.49 11.35
N LEU A 625 11.21 9.94 10.10
CA LEU A 625 12.15 10.88 9.46
C LEU A 625 12.31 12.17 10.29
N SER A 626 11.21 12.68 10.86
CA SER A 626 11.29 13.82 11.79
C SER A 626 12.03 13.49 13.08
N LEU A 627 11.77 12.34 13.71
CA LEU A 627 12.45 11.93 14.94
C LEU A 627 13.96 11.81 14.71
N ARG A 628 14.36 11.18 13.60
CA ARG A 628 15.75 11.07 13.15
C ARG A 628 16.42 12.42 12.95
N ALA A 629 15.76 13.33 12.24
CA ALA A 629 16.29 14.68 12.00
C ALA A 629 16.53 15.47 13.29
N ARG A 630 15.76 15.19 14.35
CA ARG A 630 15.88 15.83 15.67
C ARG A 630 16.76 15.06 16.65
N GLY A 631 17.15 13.83 16.33
CA GLY A 631 17.80 12.91 17.28
C GLY A 631 16.92 12.58 18.49
N GLU A 632 15.60 12.54 18.30
CA GLU A 632 14.62 12.29 19.36
C GLU A 632 14.09 10.85 19.34
N THR A 633 13.35 10.46 20.37
CA THR A 633 12.63 9.19 20.51
C THR A 633 11.12 9.47 20.54
N LEU A 634 10.31 8.50 20.13
CA LEU A 634 8.87 8.50 20.39
C LEU A 634 8.58 8.41 21.90
N TRP A 635 9.35 7.60 22.64
CA TRP A 635 9.19 7.41 24.08
C TRP A 635 9.80 8.56 24.87
N ASP A 636 8.95 9.50 25.25
CA ASP A 636 9.32 10.69 26.02
C ASP A 636 8.47 10.77 27.30
N THR A 637 9.09 11.10 28.44
CA THR A 637 8.42 11.18 29.76
C THR A 637 8.23 12.60 30.28
N ALA A 638 8.52 13.63 29.48
CA ALA A 638 8.39 15.03 29.87
C ALA A 638 6.95 15.43 30.23
N THR A 639 5.96 14.68 29.74
CA THR A 639 4.52 14.90 30.02
C THR A 639 4.03 14.17 31.27
N ALA A 640 4.88 13.36 31.93
CA ALA A 640 4.53 12.62 33.16
C ALA A 640 3.95 13.50 34.28
N PRO A 641 4.46 14.73 34.56
CA PRO A 641 3.86 15.60 35.57
C PRO A 641 2.41 16.02 35.29
N ARG A 642 1.97 15.97 34.02
CA ARG A 642 0.61 16.30 33.59
C ARG A 642 -0.34 15.10 33.72
N LEU A 643 0.19 13.88 33.47
CA LEU A 643 -0.59 12.65 33.44
C LEU A 643 -0.68 11.93 34.79
N ARG A 644 0.40 11.92 35.59
CA ARG A 644 0.44 11.24 36.90
C ARG A 644 -0.67 11.67 37.86
N PRO A 645 -1.05 12.96 37.98
CA PRO A 645 -2.14 13.36 38.87
C PRO A 645 -3.53 12.84 38.46
N LEU A 646 -3.71 12.46 37.19
CA LEU A 646 -5.01 12.04 36.65
C LEU A 646 -5.31 10.55 36.86
N ILE A 647 -4.27 9.73 37.05
CA ILE A 647 -4.38 8.26 37.00
C ILE A 647 -5.28 7.70 38.09
N GLY A 648 -5.13 8.14 39.34
CA GLY A 648 -5.88 7.60 40.47
C GLY A 648 -7.39 7.86 40.34
N GLU A 649 -7.77 9.06 39.89
CA GLU A 649 -9.17 9.42 39.65
C GLU A 649 -9.77 8.59 38.51
N LEU A 650 -9.08 8.51 37.36
CA LEU A 650 -9.57 7.80 36.18
C LEU A 650 -9.63 6.28 36.39
N ALA A 651 -8.64 5.69 37.04
CA ALA A 651 -8.63 4.25 37.37
C ALA A 651 -9.81 3.90 38.28
N ALA A 652 -10.07 4.72 39.31
CA ALA A 652 -11.21 4.55 40.20
C ALA A 652 -12.55 4.68 39.45
N GLN A 653 -12.69 5.68 38.57
CA GLN A 653 -13.88 5.84 37.71
C GLN A 653 -14.13 4.64 36.80
N MET A 654 -13.07 3.98 36.34
CA MET A 654 -13.15 2.81 35.46
C MET A 654 -13.22 1.47 36.21
N GLY A 655 -13.30 1.49 37.54
CA GLY A 655 -13.41 0.27 38.36
C GLY A 655 -12.16 -0.60 38.37
N LEU A 656 -10.99 -0.01 38.07
CA LEU A 656 -9.68 -0.65 38.11
C LEU A 656 -9.05 -0.48 39.51
N PRO A 657 -8.12 -1.39 39.90
CA PRO A 657 -7.51 -1.33 41.22
C PRO A 657 -6.71 -0.02 41.44
N PRO A 658 -6.67 0.52 42.67
CA PRO A 658 -5.78 1.64 42.99
C PRO A 658 -4.30 1.23 42.90
N GLU A 659 -3.42 2.24 42.78
CA GLU A 659 -1.95 2.09 42.67
C GLU A 659 -1.30 1.14 43.69
#